data_AF-R8B0M0-F1
#
_entry.id   AF-R8B0M0-F1
#
_cell.length_a   1.000
_cell.length_b   1.000
_cell.length_c   1.000
_cell.angle_alpha   90.00
_cell.angle_beta   90.00
_cell.angle_gamma   90.00
#
_symmetry.space_group_name_H-M   'P 1'
#
loop_
_entity.id
_entity.type
_entity.pdbx_description
1 polymer ?
#
loop_
_entity_poly.entity_id
_entity_poly.type
_entity_poly.pdbx_seq_one_letter_code
_entity_poly.pdbx_strand_id
1 'polypeptide(L)'
;MNLWKVGSLMLVSALLSACGGENSSMQTPGPALSLIYSYPADGQRDVSPRASLVLRFSQPVDEPELALEAGDERIDHKLTPVDGGQSWVIRPAAALKPATTYSVRLQRPVRTGDTAIEQLGSDGSLEFQTRGSFSGIPSLSGTTAEFGVQGMVPDGEHYPLVDFSTLRLSFSQPIHPAGAVYGESVRLEDSAGNLVPARVLSGKRHLVIDPIAATDGSASDLNPGETYRLVVRDLPNAYGDQLANYETTLTPQDSGPGEILYQAAVANSDARDLRSVLNGEPINGIALSSVLLGDTPTSYQTGEMWAELAYAPDYPEMTPLQIPAGTLLSSTSLDVNVGGVVPLMTDRGVQTTGDIRVTTISDAVGYLYRNPYSDADDAPRHIRLFMDVAMSTEEAQPNAALSQTILGLELVGTAIIRNGTLEIDALSMVEPRLLGLENAVASLAFRIEADTLDRAQQNAPDPFVDTRGPELLSWMPDEAGSGLYNAHRPGDPITLYFDEPVSRESLADGLRVLADGNPVEALDLSVDGTSVSVAPAGGLVHGTHYQIRLTSGLTDLAGNGAVPEELSFELPVQADQSASSPLAVAVYPGFPCVTKGLDLLNDQHGRCVGAIDGNGVDYNLDDESMPVVSLPANRPIAVTFSQSMDPASIRLNETFTVEKVTDPGDGTGDNVEVAREPVAGRLEITARKLWFYPEQPWEQGARYRYTLSSEASESPDCDLAICSVAGQALETDALAGLSQSGGPDMTIYFRGGAPSDTVLLPLRNLPVRDVNADGVVQCGIVDETDSDGVVIRKVYERDCTEPPEVALDDMGQPLTPPQATRVISRNREEARVGCNRDRKDIFSPWIETECPELKFIYMTGALNTEVVGPVDPDDPSAGVRILLHPTLLTTTSLTVNAKVGTDLTWAETPTGPQVIRMRYAEDEEGNRTRLIPGVIRTGEDGFPVFETDVKTYLDAPDLATPLDLPHNLHSVPLDLDLAGEVRFLDDGRQVIEQYNQVAQTLAVDVGGIVAFDLEIPANGLHLSYLSSPVKSMIGVNSGR
;
A
#
# COMPACT_ATOMS: atom_id res chain seq x y z
N MET A 1 17.80 -52.48 -31.62
CA MET A 1 18.28 -53.88 -31.53
C MET A 1 17.80 -54.42 -30.20
N ASN A 2 16.87 -55.37 -30.26
CA ASN A 2 16.33 -56.27 -29.21
C ASN A 2 15.79 -55.64 -27.91
N LEU A 3 14.46 -55.50 -27.80
CA LEU A 3 13.59 -56.46 -27.07
C LEU A 3 14.03 -56.65 -25.61
N TRP A 4 13.71 -55.69 -24.74
CA TRP A 4 13.51 -55.79 -23.29
C TRP A 4 13.24 -54.37 -22.75
N LYS A 5 11.98 -53.93 -22.70
CA LYS A 5 11.45 -52.75 -21.97
C LYS A 5 9.94 -52.61 -22.23
N VAL A 6 9.16 -53.60 -21.79
CA VAL A 6 7.66 -53.54 -21.71
C VAL A 6 7.20 -54.27 -20.44
N GLY A 7 7.94 -54.15 -19.33
CA GLY A 7 7.73 -55.02 -18.18
C GLY A 7 7.89 -54.32 -16.84
N SER A 8 7.21 -53.19 -16.64
CA SER A 8 7.06 -52.61 -15.28
C SER A 8 5.72 -51.90 -15.03
N LEU A 9 4.92 -51.56 -16.05
CA LEU A 9 3.61 -50.89 -15.87
C LEU A 9 2.39 -51.82 -15.73
N MET A 10 2.60 -53.14 -15.57
CA MET A 10 1.52 -54.14 -15.51
C MET A 10 1.42 -54.90 -14.18
N LEU A 11 2.16 -54.51 -13.13
CA LEU A 11 2.18 -55.26 -11.85
C LEU A 11 1.33 -54.65 -10.72
N VAL A 12 0.54 -53.60 -10.97
CA VAL A 12 -0.46 -53.08 -10.01
C VAL A 12 -1.87 -53.65 -10.28
N SER A 13 -2.07 -54.34 -11.42
CA SER A 13 -3.38 -54.89 -11.80
C SER A 13 -3.63 -56.35 -11.34
N ALA A 14 -2.76 -56.94 -10.51
CA ALA A 14 -2.77 -58.38 -10.22
C ALA A 14 -2.92 -58.77 -8.74
N LEU A 15 -3.62 -57.96 -7.93
CA LEU A 15 -4.14 -58.39 -6.61
C LEU A 15 -5.66 -58.52 -6.54
N LEU A 16 -6.37 -58.38 -7.66
CA LEU A 16 -7.81 -58.61 -7.79
C LEU A 16 -8.09 -59.83 -8.68
N SER A 17 -7.92 -61.04 -8.15
CA SER A 17 -8.69 -62.23 -8.58
C SER A 17 -8.34 -63.48 -7.76
N ALA A 18 -9.02 -63.70 -6.63
CA ALA A 18 -9.17 -65.03 -6.04
C ALA A 18 -10.37 -65.12 -5.08
N CYS A 19 -11.55 -65.47 -5.62
CA CYS A 19 -12.37 -66.62 -5.19
C CYS A 19 -13.80 -66.49 -5.74
N GLY A 20 -14.15 -67.36 -6.69
CA GLY A 20 -15.53 -67.64 -7.07
C GLY A 20 -16.10 -68.78 -6.22
N GLY A 21 -17.34 -68.61 -5.76
CA GLY A 21 -18.18 -69.63 -5.12
C GLY A 21 -19.61 -69.10 -4.92
N GLU A 22 -20.60 -69.89 -5.33
CA GLU A 22 -22.00 -69.52 -5.62
C GLU A 22 -22.85 -69.02 -4.43
N ASN A 23 -23.79 -68.13 -4.74
CA ASN A 23 -25.00 -67.76 -4.01
C ASN A 23 -24.85 -67.40 -2.52
N SER A 24 -24.37 -66.18 -2.28
CA SER A 24 -24.76 -65.37 -1.14
C SER A 24 -24.84 -63.93 -1.64
N SER A 25 -26.02 -63.30 -1.64
CA SER A 25 -26.09 -61.85 -1.77
C SER A 25 -25.51 -61.25 -0.49
N MET A 26 -24.18 -61.15 -0.43
CA MET A 26 -23.53 -60.21 0.46
C MET A 26 -23.99 -58.84 -0.02
N GLN A 27 -24.94 -58.24 0.71
CA GLN A 27 -24.98 -56.80 0.81
C GLN A 27 -23.64 -56.41 1.38
N THR A 28 -22.69 -56.07 0.50
CA THR A 28 -21.51 -55.31 0.90
C THR A 28 -22.08 -54.08 1.61
N PRO A 29 -21.73 -53.83 2.89
CA PRO A 29 -22.03 -52.55 3.50
C PRO A 29 -21.53 -51.46 2.55
N GLY A 30 -22.34 -50.42 2.34
CA GLY A 30 -21.84 -49.23 1.65
C GLY A 30 -20.58 -48.70 2.34
N PRO A 31 -19.73 -47.92 1.64
CA PRO A 31 -18.53 -47.35 2.23
C PRO A 31 -18.90 -46.62 3.54
N ALA A 32 -18.07 -46.81 4.58
CA ALA A 32 -18.30 -46.17 5.86
C ALA A 32 -18.25 -44.65 5.70
N LEU A 33 -19.13 -43.93 6.40
CA LEU A 33 -19.06 -42.48 6.48
C LEU A 33 -17.72 -42.08 7.12
N SER A 34 -16.93 -41.25 6.43
CA SER A 34 -15.68 -40.70 6.94
C SER A 34 -15.52 -39.24 6.53
N LEU A 35 -14.78 -38.47 7.31
CA LEU A 35 -14.20 -37.22 6.81
C LEU A 35 -13.16 -37.60 5.75
N ILE A 36 -13.07 -36.83 4.67
CA ILE A 36 -12.08 -37.09 3.61
C ILE A 36 -11.27 -35.84 3.27
N TYR A 37 -11.69 -34.65 3.71
CA TYR A 37 -10.94 -33.42 3.51
C TYR A 37 -11.37 -32.34 4.51
N SER A 38 -10.42 -31.48 4.88
CA SER A 38 -10.68 -30.24 5.60
C SER A 38 -9.82 -29.11 5.03
N TYR A 39 -10.36 -27.89 5.08
CA TYR A 39 -9.59 -26.66 4.91
C TYR A 39 -9.93 -25.72 6.07
N PRO A 40 -8.94 -25.14 6.77
CA PRO A 40 -7.53 -25.48 6.75
C PRO A 40 -7.27 -26.98 7.03
N ALA A 41 -6.10 -27.46 6.64
CA ALA A 41 -5.67 -28.79 7.07
C ALA A 41 -5.43 -28.81 8.59
N ASP A 42 -5.55 -29.98 9.20
CA ASP A 42 -5.18 -30.13 10.62
C ASP A 42 -3.71 -29.76 10.83
N GLY A 43 -3.44 -28.96 11.87
CA GLY A 43 -2.15 -28.37 12.19
C GLY A 43 -1.68 -27.26 11.23
N GLN A 44 -2.50 -26.81 10.27
CA GLN A 44 -2.10 -25.77 9.34
C GLN A 44 -1.88 -24.43 10.05
N ARG A 45 -0.78 -23.76 9.71
CA ARG A 45 -0.42 -22.43 10.22
C ARG A 45 -0.59 -21.39 9.14
N ASP A 46 -0.47 -20.13 9.54
CA ASP A 46 -0.52 -18.98 8.64
C ASP A 46 -1.79 -18.85 7.81
N VAL A 47 -2.89 -19.43 8.30
CA VAL A 47 -4.22 -19.32 7.69
C VAL A 47 -4.68 -17.87 7.72
N SER A 48 -5.24 -17.38 6.62
CA SER A 48 -5.81 -16.03 6.60
C SER A 48 -6.87 -15.86 7.71
N PRO A 49 -6.88 -14.76 8.48
CA PRO A 49 -7.95 -14.50 9.42
C PRO A 49 -9.31 -14.29 8.74
N ARG A 50 -9.34 -14.06 7.42
CA ARG A 50 -10.57 -13.93 6.63
C ARG A 50 -10.96 -15.23 5.90
N ALA A 51 -10.28 -16.35 6.19
CA ALA A 51 -10.56 -17.64 5.54
C ALA A 51 -11.92 -18.22 5.93
N SER A 52 -12.60 -18.77 4.92
CA SER A 52 -13.68 -19.74 5.14
C SER A 52 -13.09 -21.12 5.39
N LEU A 53 -13.73 -21.92 6.24
CA LEU A 53 -13.32 -23.29 6.51
C LEU A 53 -14.20 -24.28 5.72
N VAL A 54 -13.71 -25.49 5.48
CA VAL A 54 -14.41 -26.53 4.73
C VAL A 54 -14.26 -27.86 5.43
N LEU A 55 -15.36 -28.62 5.53
CA LEU A 55 -15.35 -30.04 5.87
C LEU A 55 -15.98 -30.82 4.71
N ARG A 56 -15.33 -31.88 4.23
CA ARG A 56 -15.90 -32.76 3.21
C ARG A 56 -15.90 -34.21 3.66
N PHE A 57 -17.03 -34.86 3.45
CA PHE A 57 -17.32 -36.23 3.85
C PHE A 57 -17.30 -37.19 2.65
N SER A 58 -17.18 -38.49 2.90
CA SER A 58 -17.19 -39.52 1.85
C SER A 58 -18.53 -39.64 1.11
N GLN A 59 -19.61 -39.14 1.71
CA GLN A 59 -20.96 -39.11 1.17
C GLN A 59 -21.75 -37.92 1.76
N PRO A 60 -22.89 -37.51 1.16
CA PRO A 60 -23.74 -36.46 1.72
C PRO A 60 -24.16 -36.72 3.17
N VAL A 61 -24.19 -35.66 3.97
CA VAL A 61 -24.62 -35.66 5.38
C VAL A 61 -25.61 -34.52 5.64
N ASP A 62 -26.44 -34.69 6.67
CA ASP A 62 -27.24 -33.58 7.21
C ASP A 62 -26.33 -32.49 7.82
N GLU A 63 -26.88 -31.28 8.03
CA GLU A 63 -26.13 -30.14 8.59
C GLU A 63 -25.41 -30.53 9.90
N PRO A 64 -24.06 -30.48 9.92
CA PRO A 64 -23.30 -30.92 11.08
C PRO A 64 -23.42 -29.91 12.23
N GLU A 65 -23.75 -30.40 13.42
CA GLU A 65 -23.68 -29.58 14.64
C GLU A 65 -22.21 -29.49 15.10
N LEU A 66 -21.58 -28.34 14.87
CA LEU A 66 -20.17 -28.12 15.20
C LEU A 66 -19.94 -26.84 16.03
N ALA A 67 -18.73 -26.72 16.57
CA ALA A 67 -18.21 -25.55 17.23
C ALA A 67 -16.90 -25.13 16.59
N LEU A 68 -16.76 -23.83 16.34
CA LEU A 68 -15.50 -23.16 16.04
C LEU A 68 -15.11 -22.38 17.29
N GLU A 69 -13.91 -22.64 17.82
CA GLU A 69 -13.50 -22.15 19.14
C GLU A 69 -12.07 -21.60 19.10
N ALA A 70 -11.82 -20.49 19.80
CA ALA A 70 -10.49 -19.95 20.11
C ALA A 70 -10.24 -20.08 21.62
N GLY A 71 -9.55 -21.13 22.05
CA GLY A 71 -9.51 -21.51 23.46
C GLY A 71 -10.92 -21.81 23.98
N ASP A 72 -11.40 -21.04 24.95
CA ASP A 72 -12.76 -21.17 25.51
C ASP A 72 -13.81 -20.27 24.80
N GLU A 73 -13.38 -19.40 23.88
CA GLU A 73 -14.26 -18.47 23.15
C GLU A 73 -14.92 -19.18 21.96
N ARG A 74 -16.26 -19.19 21.92
CA ARG A 74 -17.02 -19.73 20.78
C ARG A 74 -17.20 -18.66 19.71
N ILE A 75 -16.91 -19.02 18.46
CA ILE A 75 -17.00 -18.14 17.31
C ILE A 75 -18.30 -18.41 16.55
N ASP A 76 -19.08 -17.36 16.37
CA ASP A 76 -20.29 -17.40 15.55
C ASP A 76 -19.93 -17.64 14.09
N HIS A 77 -20.68 -18.52 13.45
CA HIS A 77 -20.43 -18.92 12.06
C HIS A 77 -21.73 -19.36 11.38
N LYS A 78 -21.69 -19.36 10.05
CA LYS A 78 -22.75 -19.88 9.18
C LYS A 78 -22.24 -21.10 8.42
N LEU A 79 -23.09 -22.14 8.34
CA LEU A 79 -22.84 -23.32 7.52
C LEU A 79 -23.55 -23.19 6.17
N THR A 80 -22.87 -23.60 5.11
CA THR A 80 -23.43 -23.65 3.75
C THR A 80 -23.11 -25.01 3.12
N PRO A 81 -24.12 -25.81 2.71
CA PRO A 81 -23.88 -27.08 2.05
C PRO A 81 -23.38 -26.86 0.62
N VAL A 82 -22.42 -27.67 0.21
CA VAL A 82 -21.83 -27.72 -1.14
C VAL A 82 -21.84 -29.17 -1.61
N ASP A 83 -21.92 -29.38 -2.93
CA ASP A 83 -21.91 -30.72 -3.54
C ASP A 83 -22.98 -31.65 -2.92
N GLY A 84 -24.21 -31.13 -2.81
CA GLY A 84 -25.35 -31.88 -2.27
C GLY A 84 -25.28 -32.20 -0.77
N GLY A 85 -24.48 -31.47 0.02
CA GLY A 85 -24.29 -31.70 1.46
C GLY A 85 -23.13 -32.66 1.76
N GLN A 86 -22.32 -33.01 0.76
CA GLN A 86 -21.08 -33.75 0.95
C GLN A 86 -19.95 -32.85 1.47
N SER A 87 -19.97 -31.57 1.11
CA SER A 87 -19.07 -30.54 1.64
C SER A 87 -19.87 -29.49 2.42
N TRP A 88 -19.27 -28.94 3.48
CA TRP A 88 -19.84 -27.88 4.30
C TRP A 88 -18.84 -26.76 4.46
N VAL A 89 -19.20 -25.57 3.98
CA VAL A 89 -18.41 -24.34 4.15
C VAL A 89 -18.84 -23.66 5.45
N ILE A 90 -17.87 -23.42 6.33
CA ILE A 90 -18.01 -22.75 7.61
C ILE A 90 -17.50 -21.32 7.42
N ARG A 91 -18.41 -20.34 7.41
CA ARG A 91 -18.06 -18.92 7.30
C ARG A 91 -18.18 -18.25 8.67
N PRO A 92 -17.07 -17.83 9.31
CA PRO A 92 -17.12 -17.01 10.51
C PRO A 92 -17.96 -15.75 10.30
N ALA A 93 -18.68 -15.29 11.33
CA ALA A 93 -19.53 -14.09 11.24
C ALA A 93 -18.72 -12.78 11.15
N ALA A 94 -17.47 -12.80 11.59
CA ALA A 94 -16.49 -11.73 11.46
C ALA A 94 -15.11 -12.33 11.16
N ALA A 95 -14.17 -11.51 10.70
CA ALA A 95 -12.79 -11.95 10.54
C ALA A 95 -12.26 -12.53 11.86
N LEU A 96 -11.58 -13.66 11.77
CA LEU A 96 -10.89 -14.29 12.88
C LEU A 96 -9.82 -13.33 13.43
N LYS A 97 -9.53 -13.44 14.73
CA LYS A 97 -8.40 -12.73 15.35
C LYS A 97 -7.08 -13.24 14.76
N PRO A 98 -6.13 -12.35 14.42
CA PRO A 98 -4.80 -12.74 13.94
C PRO A 98 -4.01 -13.48 15.01
N ALA A 99 -2.97 -14.21 14.60
CA ALA A 99 -2.03 -14.93 15.48
C ALA A 99 -2.70 -15.85 16.52
N THR A 100 -3.92 -16.32 16.24
CA THR A 100 -4.75 -17.10 17.18
C THR A 100 -4.91 -18.53 16.69
N THR A 101 -4.89 -19.49 17.62
CA THR A 101 -5.18 -20.91 17.34
C THR A 101 -6.67 -21.17 17.50
N TYR A 102 -7.26 -21.83 16.51
CA TYR A 102 -8.67 -22.21 16.47
C TYR A 102 -8.81 -23.73 16.41
N SER A 103 -9.90 -24.23 16.97
CA SER A 103 -10.29 -25.64 16.89
C SER A 103 -11.72 -25.78 16.35
N VAL A 104 -11.94 -26.76 15.47
CA VAL A 104 -13.25 -27.17 14.97
C VAL A 104 -13.60 -28.52 15.56
N ARG A 105 -14.76 -28.63 16.22
CA ARG A 105 -15.22 -29.85 16.90
C ARG A 105 -16.67 -30.17 16.59
N LEU A 106 -16.99 -31.45 16.48
CA LEU A 106 -18.38 -31.90 16.44
C LEU A 106 -19.01 -31.80 17.83
N GLN A 107 -20.18 -31.17 17.89
CA GLN A 107 -21.03 -31.14 19.08
C GLN A 107 -21.94 -32.37 19.16
N ARG A 108 -22.26 -32.95 18.00
CA ARG A 108 -22.96 -34.23 17.87
C ARG A 108 -22.35 -35.07 16.76
N PRO A 109 -22.43 -36.41 16.87
CA PRO A 109 -21.97 -37.28 15.80
C PRO A 109 -22.72 -37.01 14.50
N VAL A 110 -21.99 -36.93 13.39
CA VAL A 110 -22.58 -36.84 12.03
C VAL A 110 -22.97 -38.25 11.61
N ARG A 111 -24.21 -38.47 11.17
CA ARG A 111 -24.75 -39.80 10.88
C ARG A 111 -25.35 -39.88 9.49
N THR A 112 -25.05 -40.96 8.78
CA THR A 112 -25.71 -41.34 7.52
C THR A 112 -26.03 -42.84 7.58
N GLY A 113 -27.32 -43.18 7.65
CA GLY A 113 -27.76 -44.56 7.87
C GLY A 113 -27.21 -45.17 9.17
N ASP A 114 -26.58 -46.33 9.07
CA ASP A 114 -25.96 -47.04 10.21
C ASP A 114 -24.51 -46.59 10.50
N THR A 115 -23.98 -45.63 9.74
CA THR A 115 -22.60 -45.14 9.87
C THR A 115 -22.56 -43.76 10.53
N ALA A 116 -21.52 -43.50 11.32
CA ALA A 116 -21.38 -42.27 12.08
C ALA A 116 -19.92 -41.82 12.20
N ILE A 117 -19.70 -40.51 12.19
CA ILE A 117 -18.45 -39.86 12.59
C ILE A 117 -18.69 -39.26 13.97
N GLU A 118 -18.04 -39.83 14.98
CA GLU A 118 -18.19 -39.41 16.38
C GLU A 118 -17.31 -38.19 16.72
N GLN A 119 -16.18 -38.01 16.04
CA GLN A 119 -15.20 -36.95 16.31
C GLN A 119 -14.43 -36.55 15.03
N LEU A 120 -13.87 -35.33 14.99
CA LEU A 120 -13.01 -34.88 13.90
C LEU A 120 -11.54 -35.16 14.25
N GLY A 121 -10.75 -35.64 13.30
CA GLY A 121 -9.34 -35.96 13.55
C GLY A 121 -9.10 -37.08 14.58
N SER A 122 -7.83 -37.33 14.91
CA SER A 122 -7.45 -38.34 15.92
C SER A 122 -7.79 -37.89 17.35
N ASP A 123 -7.66 -36.60 17.63
CA ASP A 123 -7.75 -36.01 18.97
C ASP A 123 -9.13 -35.40 19.25
N GLY A 124 -10.05 -35.49 18.29
CA GLY A 124 -11.43 -35.07 18.40
C GLY A 124 -11.72 -33.63 17.92
N SER A 125 -10.69 -32.90 17.50
CA SER A 125 -10.75 -31.60 16.86
C SER A 125 -9.86 -31.53 15.61
N LEU A 126 -10.15 -30.58 14.74
CA LEU A 126 -9.20 -30.06 13.74
C LEU A 126 -8.66 -28.73 14.24
N GLU A 127 -7.35 -28.55 14.29
CA GLU A 127 -6.71 -27.33 14.77
C GLU A 127 -5.99 -26.59 13.65
N PHE A 128 -6.04 -25.26 13.68
CA PHE A 128 -5.26 -24.40 12.79
C PHE A 128 -4.89 -23.09 13.47
N GLN A 129 -3.84 -22.42 12.97
CA GLN A 129 -3.41 -21.12 13.46
C GLN A 129 -3.53 -20.06 12.37
N THR A 130 -4.18 -18.94 12.68
CA THR A 130 -4.22 -17.80 11.78
C THR A 130 -2.88 -17.05 11.75
N ARG A 131 -2.51 -16.50 10.60
CA ARG A 131 -1.35 -15.59 10.48
C ARG A 131 -1.51 -14.33 11.35
N GLY A 132 -0.39 -13.64 11.60
CA GLY A 132 -0.37 -12.32 12.23
C GLY A 132 -0.93 -11.22 11.33
N SER A 133 -1.31 -10.09 11.93
CA SER A 133 -1.82 -8.88 11.28
C SER A 133 -0.76 -8.20 10.40
N PHE A 134 -1.21 -7.52 9.34
CA PHE A 134 -0.37 -6.67 8.49
C PHE A 134 -0.31 -5.20 8.96
N SER A 135 -0.86 -4.87 10.14
CA SER A 135 -0.90 -3.50 10.69
C SER A 135 0.47 -2.92 11.09
N GLY A 136 1.51 -3.75 11.19
CA GLY A 136 2.82 -3.34 11.68
C GLY A 136 2.90 -3.16 13.20
N ILE A 137 1.81 -3.42 13.93
CA ILE A 137 1.76 -3.42 15.40
C ILE A 137 2.28 -4.79 15.91
N PRO A 138 3.43 -4.85 16.62
CA PRO A 138 4.10 -6.09 16.97
C PRO A 138 3.21 -7.13 17.67
N SER A 139 2.39 -6.71 18.63
CA SER A 139 1.47 -7.59 19.37
C SER A 139 0.35 -8.21 18.51
N LEU A 140 0.04 -7.61 17.36
CA LEU A 140 -0.92 -8.17 16.40
C LEU A 140 -0.24 -8.96 15.27
N SER A 141 0.99 -8.60 14.92
CA SER A 141 1.75 -9.15 13.80
C SER A 141 2.58 -10.39 14.17
N GLY A 142 3.04 -10.49 15.42
CA GLY A 142 3.79 -11.63 15.93
C GLY A 142 2.89 -12.80 16.34
N THR A 143 3.29 -14.04 16.04
CA THR A 143 2.67 -15.26 16.56
C THR A 143 3.26 -15.72 17.90
N THR A 144 4.45 -15.22 18.25
CA THR A 144 5.06 -15.37 19.58
C THR A 144 5.76 -14.09 20.01
N ALA A 145 5.99 -13.94 21.32
CA ALA A 145 6.68 -12.78 21.88
C ALA A 145 8.16 -12.69 21.44
N GLU A 146 8.85 -13.83 21.31
CA GLU A 146 10.23 -13.88 20.84
C GLU A 146 10.30 -14.06 19.32
N PHE A 147 11.29 -13.43 18.69
CA PHE A 147 11.60 -13.61 17.28
C PHE A 147 12.37 -14.92 17.06
N GLY A 148 11.82 -15.82 16.26
CA GLY A 148 12.37 -17.17 16.06
C GLY A 148 11.80 -17.86 14.84
N VAL A 149 12.46 -18.94 14.41
CA VAL A 149 11.95 -19.85 13.37
C VAL A 149 10.84 -20.71 13.97
N GLN A 150 9.65 -20.70 13.37
CA GLN A 150 8.52 -21.52 13.78
C GLN A 150 8.49 -22.88 13.08
N GLY A 151 9.04 -22.97 11.88
CA GLY A 151 9.14 -24.23 11.16
C GLY A 151 9.82 -24.07 9.81
N MET A 152 10.23 -25.20 9.27
CA MET A 152 10.84 -25.34 7.96
C MET A 152 10.11 -26.45 7.19
N VAL A 153 9.84 -26.22 5.91
CA VAL A 153 9.27 -27.22 5.01
C VAL A 153 10.15 -27.32 3.76
N PRO A 154 10.59 -28.53 3.37
CA PRO A 154 10.55 -29.77 4.16
C PRO A 154 11.43 -29.69 5.42
N ASP A 155 11.07 -30.47 6.44
CA ASP A 155 11.87 -30.68 7.65
C ASP A 155 12.66 -32.01 7.62
N GLY A 156 12.38 -32.89 6.65
CA GLY A 156 12.97 -34.21 6.55
C GLY A 156 12.32 -35.26 7.46
N GLU A 157 11.39 -34.87 8.33
CA GLU A 157 10.66 -35.77 9.24
C GLU A 157 9.21 -35.97 8.79
N HIS A 158 8.45 -34.87 8.68
CA HIS A 158 7.06 -34.88 8.22
C HIS A 158 6.98 -34.80 6.70
N TYR A 159 7.88 -34.01 6.09
CA TYR A 159 7.98 -33.83 4.65
C TYR A 159 9.35 -34.32 4.18
N PRO A 160 9.42 -35.32 3.29
CA PRO A 160 10.68 -35.79 2.74
C PRO A 160 11.47 -34.65 2.10
N LEU A 161 12.74 -34.55 2.47
CA LEU A 161 13.73 -33.70 1.82
C LEU A 161 14.40 -34.52 0.71
N VAL A 162 14.32 -34.03 -0.52
CA VAL A 162 14.88 -34.66 -1.73
C VAL A 162 15.80 -33.69 -2.48
N ASP A 163 16.47 -34.18 -3.52
CA ASP A 163 17.45 -33.44 -4.33
C ASP A 163 16.93 -32.17 -5.01
N PHE A 164 15.64 -32.08 -5.31
CA PHE A 164 15.01 -30.87 -5.87
C PHE A 164 14.30 -29.97 -4.84
N SER A 165 14.52 -30.20 -3.54
CA SER A 165 13.74 -29.49 -2.50
C SER A 165 14.15 -28.02 -2.31
N THR A 166 13.17 -27.13 -2.46
CA THR A 166 13.22 -25.75 -1.94
C THR A 166 12.93 -25.70 -0.44
N LEU A 167 13.74 -24.97 0.32
CA LEU A 167 13.61 -24.83 1.77
C LEU A 167 12.80 -23.58 2.13
N ARG A 168 11.69 -23.75 2.85
CA ARG A 168 10.79 -22.65 3.25
C ARG A 168 10.73 -22.53 4.77
N LEU A 169 11.21 -21.41 5.29
CA LEU A 169 11.17 -21.11 6.72
C LEU A 169 10.04 -20.11 7.02
N SER A 170 9.31 -20.38 8.09
CA SER A 170 8.33 -19.47 8.69
C SER A 170 8.89 -18.92 10.00
N PHE A 171 8.71 -17.62 10.23
CA PHE A 171 9.19 -16.92 11.42
C PHE A 171 8.03 -16.42 12.26
N SER A 172 8.29 -16.26 13.57
CA SER A 172 7.26 -15.81 14.50
C SER A 172 6.86 -14.35 14.32
N GLN A 173 7.72 -13.55 13.69
CA GLN A 173 7.54 -12.12 13.47
C GLN A 173 8.06 -11.74 12.09
N PRO A 174 7.58 -10.63 11.48
CA PRO A 174 8.05 -10.21 10.16
C PRO A 174 9.55 -9.97 10.14
N ILE A 175 10.23 -10.45 9.11
CA ILE A 175 11.66 -10.27 8.85
C ILE A 175 11.88 -8.84 8.31
N HIS A 176 13.00 -8.23 8.67
CA HIS A 176 13.41 -6.97 8.06
C HIS A 176 13.64 -7.14 6.55
N PRO A 177 13.09 -6.29 5.66
CA PRO A 177 13.20 -6.47 4.21
C PRO A 177 14.64 -6.60 3.69
N ALA A 178 15.57 -5.80 4.23
CA ALA A 178 16.99 -5.84 3.87
C ALA A 178 17.82 -6.84 4.72
N GLY A 179 17.20 -7.55 5.66
CA GLY A 179 17.92 -8.40 6.62
C GLY A 179 18.40 -9.72 6.04
N ALA A 180 17.74 -10.25 5.00
CA ALA A 180 18.04 -11.55 4.42
C ALA A 180 19.00 -11.42 3.22
N VAL A 181 20.30 -11.36 3.53
CA VAL A 181 21.40 -11.35 2.55
C VAL A 181 22.00 -12.75 2.43
N TYR A 182 21.95 -13.34 1.23
CA TYR A 182 22.50 -14.65 0.96
C TYR A 182 24.04 -14.65 0.96
N GLY A 183 24.64 -15.67 1.57
CA GLY A 183 26.07 -15.73 1.83
C GLY A 183 26.51 -15.02 3.12
N GLU A 184 25.66 -14.17 3.70
CA GLU A 184 25.95 -13.45 4.94
C GLU A 184 25.05 -13.93 6.10
N SER A 185 23.84 -13.38 6.17
CA SER A 185 22.81 -13.69 7.18
C SER A 185 22.13 -15.05 6.95
N VAL A 186 22.05 -15.49 5.68
CA VAL A 186 21.46 -16.76 5.26
C VAL A 186 22.49 -17.51 4.44
N ARG A 187 22.81 -18.75 4.82
CA ARG A 187 23.82 -19.57 4.16
C ARG A 187 23.36 -21.01 4.09
N LEU A 188 23.35 -21.60 2.89
CA LEU A 188 23.29 -23.04 2.71
C LEU A 188 24.67 -23.53 2.30
N GLU A 189 25.27 -24.39 3.11
CA GLU A 189 26.64 -24.86 2.93
C GLU A 189 26.67 -26.36 2.62
N ASP A 190 27.53 -26.75 1.67
CA ASP A 190 27.79 -28.16 1.34
C ASP A 190 28.64 -28.86 2.41
N SER A 191 28.95 -30.14 2.18
CA SER A 191 29.75 -30.95 3.11
C SER A 191 31.20 -30.47 3.29
N ALA A 192 31.71 -29.65 2.36
CA ALA A 192 33.02 -29.01 2.40
C ALA A 192 32.98 -27.58 2.99
N GLY A 193 31.80 -27.06 3.30
CA GLY A 193 31.58 -25.71 3.81
C GLY A 193 31.53 -24.62 2.73
N ASN A 194 31.39 -24.98 1.46
CA ASN A 194 31.18 -24.03 0.38
C ASN A 194 29.72 -23.60 0.33
N LEU A 195 29.47 -22.35 -0.07
CA LEU A 195 28.12 -21.84 -0.27
C LEU A 195 27.50 -22.51 -1.50
N VAL A 196 26.31 -23.08 -1.35
CA VAL A 196 25.51 -23.65 -2.43
C VAL A 196 24.88 -22.52 -3.24
N PRO A 197 24.88 -22.53 -4.58
CA PRO A 197 24.09 -21.56 -5.35
C PRO A 197 22.59 -21.70 -5.05
N ALA A 198 21.91 -20.61 -4.72
CA ALA A 198 20.49 -20.65 -4.43
C ALA A 198 19.85 -19.27 -4.65
N ARG A 199 18.61 -19.27 -5.12
CA ARG A 199 17.75 -18.08 -5.11
C ARG A 199 17.18 -17.91 -3.70
N VAL A 200 17.32 -16.70 -3.14
CA VAL A 200 16.78 -16.38 -1.81
C VAL A 200 15.72 -15.30 -1.89
N LEU A 201 14.52 -15.64 -1.40
CA LEU A 201 13.38 -14.74 -1.32
C LEU A 201 13.01 -14.51 0.14
N SER A 202 12.76 -13.26 0.48
CA SER A 202 12.35 -12.87 1.83
C SER A 202 11.19 -11.89 1.75
N GLY A 203 10.22 -12.05 2.65
CA GLY A 203 9.05 -11.19 2.70
C GLY A 203 8.13 -11.56 3.84
N LYS A 204 7.61 -10.55 4.54
CA LYS A 204 6.77 -10.74 5.73
C LYS A 204 7.48 -11.71 6.69
N ARG A 205 6.92 -12.88 6.97
CA ARG A 205 7.47 -13.88 7.90
C ARG A 205 8.08 -15.10 7.20
N HIS A 206 8.32 -15.01 5.91
CA HIS A 206 8.78 -16.14 5.10
C HIS A 206 10.17 -15.86 4.55
N LEU A 207 11.01 -16.89 4.59
CA LEU A 207 12.30 -16.98 3.92
C LEU A 207 12.30 -18.24 3.08
N VAL A 208 12.58 -18.11 1.80
CA VAL A 208 12.66 -19.21 0.83
C VAL A 208 14.07 -19.28 0.33
N ILE A 209 14.67 -20.47 0.40
CA ILE A 209 15.97 -20.79 -0.19
C ILE A 209 15.72 -21.87 -1.22
N ASP A 210 15.90 -21.54 -2.49
CA ASP A 210 15.70 -22.40 -3.63
C ASP A 210 17.05 -22.76 -4.26
N PRO A 211 17.64 -23.93 -3.94
CA PRO A 211 18.93 -24.34 -4.47
C PRO A 211 18.87 -24.42 -6.00
N ILE A 212 19.97 -24.06 -6.66
CA ILE A 212 20.09 -24.13 -8.12
C ILE A 212 21.30 -25.00 -8.44
N ALA A 213 21.13 -25.94 -9.39
CA ALA A 213 22.22 -26.78 -9.87
C ALA A 213 23.50 -25.97 -10.17
N ALA A 214 24.62 -26.46 -9.66
CA ALA A 214 25.90 -25.78 -9.82
C ALA A 214 26.37 -25.84 -11.28
N THR A 215 26.94 -24.74 -11.76
CA THR A 215 27.48 -24.63 -13.14
C THR A 215 28.65 -25.58 -13.43
N ASP A 216 29.12 -26.32 -12.42
CA ASP A 216 30.22 -27.28 -12.51
C ASP A 216 29.81 -28.65 -13.07
N GLY A 217 28.51 -28.81 -13.40
CA GLY A 217 27.96 -30.03 -13.98
C GLY A 217 27.30 -30.97 -12.98
N SER A 218 26.87 -30.49 -11.81
CA SER A 218 25.88 -31.21 -11.00
C SER A 218 24.61 -31.45 -11.82
N ALA A 219 24.01 -32.63 -11.67
CA ALA A 219 22.80 -33.02 -12.41
C ALA A 219 21.50 -32.63 -11.68
N SER A 220 21.61 -32.27 -10.40
CA SER A 220 20.51 -31.93 -9.49
C SER A 220 20.87 -30.68 -8.67
N ASP A 221 19.84 -30.03 -8.12
CA ASP A 221 19.99 -28.80 -7.32
C ASP A 221 20.69 -29.07 -5.98
N LEU A 222 20.36 -30.19 -5.35
CA LEU A 222 21.10 -30.77 -4.23
C LEU A 222 21.56 -32.20 -4.58
N ASN A 223 22.69 -32.64 -4.05
CA ASN A 223 23.22 -33.98 -4.27
C ASN A 223 22.60 -34.97 -3.27
N PRO A 224 21.95 -36.06 -3.72
CA PRO A 224 21.42 -37.09 -2.83
C PRO A 224 22.46 -37.67 -1.86
N GLY A 225 22.09 -37.76 -0.57
CA GLY A 225 22.93 -38.32 0.50
C GLY A 225 24.08 -37.41 0.95
N GLU A 226 24.31 -36.26 0.31
CA GLU A 226 25.24 -35.25 0.81
C GLU A 226 24.66 -34.55 2.05
N THR A 227 25.54 -34.17 2.98
CA THR A 227 25.13 -33.42 4.17
C THR A 227 25.32 -31.94 3.94
N TYR A 228 24.21 -31.19 4.02
CA TYR A 228 24.19 -29.75 3.94
C TYR A 228 23.94 -29.12 5.31
N ARG A 229 24.37 -27.88 5.47
CA ARG A 229 24.13 -27.08 6.68
C ARG A 229 23.45 -25.76 6.30
N LEU A 230 22.25 -25.54 6.83
CA LEU A 230 21.56 -24.26 6.75
C LEU A 230 21.88 -23.44 8.00
N VAL A 231 22.39 -22.22 7.81
CA VAL A 231 22.69 -21.26 8.86
C VAL A 231 21.90 -19.98 8.61
N VAL A 232 21.14 -19.54 9.61
CA VAL A 232 20.48 -18.24 9.64
C VAL A 232 20.91 -17.50 10.91
N ARG A 233 21.59 -16.37 10.75
CA ARG A 233 22.14 -15.55 11.84
C ARG A 233 22.12 -14.08 11.47
N ASP A 234 22.25 -13.21 12.46
CA ASP A 234 22.29 -11.75 12.25
C ASP A 234 21.11 -11.23 11.42
N LEU A 235 19.98 -11.94 11.47
CA LEU A 235 18.76 -11.61 10.76
C LEU A 235 17.88 -10.79 11.70
N PRO A 236 17.62 -9.50 11.42
CA PRO A 236 16.67 -8.72 12.20
C PRO A 236 15.22 -9.00 11.79
N ASN A 237 14.29 -8.91 12.75
CA ASN A 237 12.88 -8.71 12.45
C ASN A 237 12.62 -7.25 11.99
N ALA A 238 11.42 -6.98 11.50
CA ALA A 238 10.98 -5.64 11.10
C ALA A 238 10.91 -4.63 12.26
N TYR A 239 11.18 -5.05 13.49
CA TYR A 239 11.14 -4.25 14.71
C TYR A 239 12.52 -4.03 15.35
N GLY A 240 13.60 -4.54 14.73
CA GLY A 240 14.98 -4.42 15.17
C GLY A 240 15.50 -5.53 16.11
N ASP A 241 14.66 -6.47 16.55
CA ASP A 241 15.13 -7.62 17.34
C ASP A 241 15.88 -8.62 16.46
N GLN A 242 16.94 -9.20 17.01
CA GLN A 242 17.79 -10.14 16.29
C GLN A 242 17.33 -11.58 16.47
N LEU A 243 17.40 -12.37 15.40
CA LEU A 243 17.18 -13.80 15.46
C LEU A 243 18.29 -14.46 16.30
N ALA A 244 17.91 -15.32 17.25
CA ALA A 244 18.87 -16.24 17.85
C ALA A 244 19.39 -17.20 16.76
N ASN A 245 20.72 -17.39 16.68
CA ASN A 245 21.36 -18.24 15.66
C ASN A 245 20.59 -19.56 15.45
N TYR A 246 20.13 -19.75 14.21
CA TYR A 246 19.44 -20.96 13.78
C TYR A 246 20.37 -21.75 12.87
N GLU A 247 20.61 -23.01 13.21
CA GLU A 247 21.44 -23.92 12.43
C GLU A 247 20.76 -25.28 12.37
N THR A 248 20.66 -25.85 11.17
CA THR A 248 20.16 -27.21 10.98
C THR A 248 20.95 -27.95 9.91
N THR A 249 20.96 -29.27 10.02
CA THR A 249 21.64 -30.18 9.08
C THR A 249 20.59 -30.86 8.20
N LEU A 250 20.86 -30.93 6.92
CA LEU A 250 19.96 -31.43 5.89
C LEU A 250 20.65 -32.56 5.12
N THR A 251 19.91 -33.60 4.75
CA THR A 251 20.43 -34.70 3.92
C THR A 251 19.36 -35.12 2.93
N PRO A 252 19.36 -34.57 1.71
CA PRO A 252 18.35 -34.86 0.70
C PRO A 252 18.43 -36.33 0.27
N GLN A 253 17.28 -36.94 0.06
CA GLN A 253 17.13 -38.28 -0.48
C GLN A 253 17.11 -38.25 -2.02
N ASP A 254 17.40 -39.39 -2.64
CA ASP A 254 17.38 -39.54 -4.10
C ASP A 254 15.93 -39.57 -4.59
N SER A 255 15.54 -38.65 -5.47
CA SER A 255 14.19 -38.66 -6.05
C SER A 255 14.07 -39.58 -7.28
N GLY A 256 15.20 -40.06 -7.81
CA GLY A 256 15.27 -40.70 -9.11
C GLY A 256 14.83 -42.18 -9.15
N PRO A 257 14.42 -42.68 -10.34
CA PRO A 257 14.19 -41.93 -11.57
C PRO A 257 12.86 -41.16 -11.52
N GLY A 258 12.91 -39.85 -11.77
CA GLY A 258 11.72 -39.00 -11.83
C GLY A 258 10.83 -39.26 -13.05
N GLU A 259 9.54 -38.92 -12.93
CA GLU A 259 8.58 -38.90 -14.04
C GLU A 259 7.98 -37.50 -14.21
N ILE A 260 7.97 -36.97 -15.44
CA ILE A 260 7.30 -35.71 -15.77
C ILE A 260 5.84 -35.99 -16.08
N LEU A 261 4.95 -35.32 -15.36
CA LEU A 261 3.51 -35.36 -15.52
C LEU A 261 3.02 -34.01 -16.05
N TYR A 262 2.55 -34.00 -17.28
CA TYR A 262 1.86 -32.87 -17.89
C TYR A 262 0.44 -32.76 -17.36
N GLN A 263 0.09 -31.56 -16.89
CA GLN A 263 -1.21 -31.22 -16.33
C GLN A 263 -1.63 -29.83 -16.80
N ALA A 264 -2.93 -29.56 -16.77
CA ALA A 264 -3.45 -28.23 -17.12
C ALA A 264 -4.51 -27.78 -16.12
N ALA A 265 -4.55 -26.48 -15.87
CA ALA A 265 -5.68 -25.85 -15.18
C ALA A 265 -6.94 -26.00 -16.03
N VAL A 266 -8.01 -26.55 -15.45
CA VAL A 266 -9.28 -26.75 -16.15
C VAL A 266 -9.88 -25.41 -16.57
N ALA A 267 -10.08 -25.24 -17.88
CA ALA A 267 -10.67 -24.03 -18.43
C ALA A 267 -12.11 -23.82 -17.93
N ASN A 268 -12.35 -22.64 -17.37
CA ASN A 268 -13.63 -22.18 -16.81
C ASN A 268 -14.00 -20.81 -17.41
N SER A 269 -15.27 -20.43 -17.34
CA SER A 269 -15.78 -19.14 -17.83
C SER A 269 -17.20 -18.91 -17.32
N ASP A 270 -17.72 -17.68 -17.43
CA ASP A 270 -19.12 -17.40 -17.08
C ASP A 270 -20.13 -18.23 -17.90
N ALA A 271 -19.77 -18.59 -19.13
CA ALA A 271 -20.61 -19.45 -19.98
C ALA A 271 -20.55 -20.94 -19.60
N ARG A 272 -19.51 -21.35 -18.85
CA ARG A 272 -19.24 -22.72 -18.44
C ARG A 272 -18.84 -22.73 -16.96
N ASP A 273 -19.75 -22.29 -16.09
CA ASP A 273 -19.54 -22.13 -14.65
C ASP A 273 -19.29 -23.47 -13.93
N LEU A 274 -18.04 -23.90 -13.94
CA LEU A 274 -17.59 -25.07 -13.20
C LEU A 274 -17.28 -24.65 -11.76
N ARG A 275 -17.87 -25.36 -10.79
CA ARG A 275 -17.81 -25.04 -9.36
C ARG A 275 -17.00 -26.10 -8.62
N SER A 276 -16.20 -25.67 -7.66
CA SER A 276 -15.41 -26.55 -6.80
C SER A 276 -16.33 -27.40 -5.95
N VAL A 277 -16.06 -28.71 -5.92
CA VAL A 277 -16.75 -29.65 -5.04
C VAL A 277 -16.40 -29.43 -3.56
N LEU A 278 -15.35 -28.66 -3.26
CA LEU A 278 -14.89 -28.38 -1.90
C LEU A 278 -15.65 -27.21 -1.28
N ASN A 279 -15.66 -26.04 -1.93
CA ASN A 279 -16.24 -24.81 -1.37
C ASN A 279 -17.35 -24.16 -2.21
N GLY A 280 -17.65 -24.68 -3.41
CA GLY A 280 -18.68 -24.14 -4.30
C GLY A 280 -18.28 -22.86 -5.03
N GLU A 281 -17.04 -22.40 -4.89
CA GLU A 281 -16.51 -21.27 -5.66
C GLU A 281 -16.16 -21.71 -7.10
N PRO A 282 -16.12 -20.79 -8.09
CA PRO A 282 -15.69 -21.14 -9.45
C PRO A 282 -14.28 -21.74 -9.45
N ILE A 283 -14.09 -22.89 -10.12
CA ILE A 283 -12.75 -23.49 -10.22
C ILE A 283 -11.83 -22.64 -11.09
N ASN A 284 -10.56 -22.54 -10.71
CA ASN A 284 -9.56 -21.67 -11.33
C ASN A 284 -10.08 -20.24 -11.51
N GLY A 285 -11.02 -19.80 -10.66
CA GLY A 285 -11.58 -18.46 -10.67
C GLY A 285 -11.05 -17.66 -9.50
N ILE A 286 -10.74 -16.38 -9.74
CA ILE A 286 -10.30 -15.42 -8.74
C ILE A 286 -11.24 -14.23 -8.77
N ALA A 287 -11.85 -13.92 -7.63
CA ALA A 287 -12.55 -12.66 -7.40
C ALA A 287 -11.87 -11.94 -6.23
N LEU A 288 -11.64 -10.64 -6.38
CA LEU A 288 -11.07 -9.78 -5.36
C LEU A 288 -12.21 -9.06 -4.62
N SER A 289 -12.12 -9.00 -3.30
CA SER A 289 -13.01 -8.19 -2.46
C SER A 289 -12.16 -7.21 -1.66
N SER A 290 -12.45 -5.91 -1.81
CA SER A 290 -11.73 -4.80 -1.18
C SER A 290 -12.56 -3.52 -1.14
N VAL A 291 -12.16 -2.54 -0.33
CA VAL A 291 -12.73 -1.20 -0.33
C VAL A 291 -12.32 -0.42 -1.58
N LEU A 292 -11.08 -0.56 -2.04
CA LEU A 292 -10.55 0.20 -3.19
C LEU A 292 -11.11 -0.26 -4.54
N LEU A 293 -11.27 -1.56 -4.76
CA LEU A 293 -11.79 -2.12 -6.02
C LEU A 293 -13.23 -2.65 -5.91
N GLY A 294 -13.81 -2.68 -4.71
CA GLY A 294 -15.07 -3.36 -4.46
C GLY A 294 -14.96 -4.88 -4.62
N ASP A 295 -16.09 -5.52 -4.90
CA ASP A 295 -16.18 -6.92 -5.30
C ASP A 295 -16.03 -7.01 -6.83
N THR A 296 -14.94 -7.61 -7.29
CA THR A 296 -14.69 -7.76 -8.72
C THR A 296 -15.49 -8.95 -9.31
N PRO A 297 -15.74 -8.94 -10.62
CA PRO A 297 -16.08 -10.17 -11.34
C PRO A 297 -15.01 -11.27 -11.16
N THR A 298 -15.38 -12.50 -11.50
CA THR A 298 -14.44 -13.63 -11.50
C THR A 298 -13.52 -13.54 -12.71
N SER A 299 -12.22 -13.50 -12.47
CA SER A 299 -11.17 -13.74 -13.47
C SER A 299 -10.82 -15.22 -13.52
N TYR A 300 -10.76 -15.82 -14.71
CA TYR A 300 -10.53 -17.26 -14.87
C TYR A 300 -9.10 -17.56 -15.31
N GLN A 301 -8.39 -18.32 -14.49
CA GLN A 301 -7.02 -18.77 -14.70
C GLN A 301 -6.95 -19.99 -15.63
N THR A 302 -5.93 -19.99 -16.46
CA THR A 302 -5.53 -21.08 -17.34
C THR A 302 -4.01 -21.21 -17.34
N GLY A 303 -3.50 -22.40 -17.66
CA GLY A 303 -2.07 -22.63 -17.72
C GLY A 303 -1.73 -24.11 -17.81
N GLU A 304 -0.55 -24.38 -18.36
CA GLU A 304 0.02 -25.71 -18.48
C GLU A 304 1.15 -25.87 -17.46
N MET A 305 1.27 -27.07 -16.88
CA MET A 305 2.25 -27.37 -15.84
C MET A 305 2.91 -28.72 -16.13
N TRP A 306 4.22 -28.77 -15.93
CA TRP A 306 5.01 -29.99 -16.02
C TRP A 306 5.54 -30.31 -14.62
N ALA A 307 4.80 -31.14 -13.90
CA ALA A 307 5.20 -31.54 -12.56
C ALA A 307 6.17 -32.72 -12.66
N GLU A 308 7.34 -32.62 -12.02
CA GLU A 308 8.24 -33.77 -11.86
C GLU A 308 7.91 -34.49 -10.56
N LEU A 309 7.64 -35.79 -10.63
CA LEU A 309 7.34 -36.63 -9.48
C LEU A 309 8.57 -37.46 -9.14
N ALA A 310 8.90 -37.52 -7.84
CA ALA A 310 9.86 -38.48 -7.33
C ALA A 310 9.38 -39.92 -7.57
N TYR A 311 10.31 -40.86 -7.59
CA TYR A 311 10.01 -42.27 -7.84
C TYR A 311 9.11 -42.86 -6.74
N ALA A 312 7.80 -42.88 -6.99
CA ALA A 312 6.77 -43.23 -6.00
C ALA A 312 7.02 -44.53 -5.20
N PRO A 313 7.63 -45.60 -5.76
CA PRO A 313 7.97 -46.80 -4.97
C PRO A 313 8.94 -46.55 -3.81
N ASP A 314 9.82 -45.55 -3.90
CA ASP A 314 10.75 -45.18 -2.82
C ASP A 314 10.09 -44.26 -1.79
N TYR A 315 8.96 -43.65 -2.15
CA TYR A 315 8.18 -42.73 -1.34
C TYR A 315 6.69 -43.15 -1.21
N PRO A 316 6.40 -44.36 -0.67
CA PRO A 316 5.05 -44.94 -0.71
C PRO A 316 4.03 -44.25 0.20
N GLU A 317 4.49 -43.55 1.24
CA GLU A 317 3.63 -42.84 2.19
C GLU A 317 3.38 -41.38 1.79
N MET A 318 4.42 -40.70 1.31
CA MET A 318 4.37 -39.32 0.87
C MET A 318 5.30 -39.12 -0.31
N THR A 319 4.76 -39.06 -1.52
CA THR A 319 5.51 -38.89 -2.78
C THR A 319 5.76 -37.40 -3.04
N PRO A 320 7.02 -36.94 -3.05
CA PRO A 320 7.36 -35.57 -3.42
C PRO A 320 7.12 -35.30 -4.91
N LEU A 321 6.76 -34.06 -5.23
CA LEU A 321 6.71 -33.55 -6.59
C LEU A 321 7.23 -32.10 -6.61
N GLN A 322 7.67 -31.65 -7.78
CA GLN A 322 8.01 -30.26 -8.03
C GLN A 322 7.32 -29.70 -9.26
N ILE A 323 7.01 -28.42 -9.24
CA ILE A 323 6.63 -27.61 -10.39
C ILE A 323 7.71 -26.54 -10.53
N PRO A 324 8.46 -26.52 -11.64
CA PRO A 324 9.60 -25.61 -11.80
C PRO A 324 9.23 -24.12 -11.67
N ALA A 325 10.17 -23.32 -11.18
CA ALA A 325 10.15 -21.87 -11.25
C ALA A 325 9.99 -21.40 -12.70
N GLY A 326 9.31 -20.27 -12.90
CA GLY A 326 8.98 -19.74 -14.23
C GLY A 326 7.68 -20.32 -14.82
N THR A 327 7.00 -21.22 -14.13
CA THR A 327 5.66 -21.70 -14.55
C THR A 327 4.66 -20.54 -14.50
N LEU A 328 4.00 -20.28 -15.62
CA LEU A 328 3.06 -19.17 -15.79
C LEU A 328 1.60 -19.66 -15.80
N LEU A 329 0.78 -19.06 -14.94
CA LEU A 329 -0.68 -19.12 -15.03
C LEU A 329 -1.21 -17.74 -15.48
N SER A 330 -2.04 -17.73 -16.52
CA SER A 330 -2.64 -16.51 -17.06
C SER A 330 -4.14 -16.49 -16.80
N SER A 331 -4.66 -15.32 -16.42
CA SER A 331 -6.05 -15.10 -16.09
C SER A 331 -6.68 -14.02 -16.96
N THR A 332 -7.98 -14.13 -17.21
CA THR A 332 -8.73 -13.14 -18.00
C THR A 332 -8.69 -11.74 -17.38
N SER A 333 -8.69 -10.71 -18.23
CA SER A 333 -8.72 -9.32 -17.80
C SER A 333 -9.90 -8.95 -16.90
N LEU A 334 -9.67 -8.02 -15.97
CA LEU A 334 -10.68 -7.40 -15.11
C LEU A 334 -10.81 -5.91 -15.42
N ASP A 335 -12.04 -5.40 -15.41
CA ASP A 335 -12.31 -3.97 -15.43
C ASP A 335 -11.88 -3.34 -14.09
N VAL A 336 -11.25 -2.17 -14.15
CA VAL A 336 -10.79 -1.44 -12.97
C VAL A 336 -11.83 -0.39 -12.60
N ASN A 337 -12.48 -0.59 -11.44
CA ASN A 337 -13.47 0.33 -10.90
C ASN A 337 -13.02 0.85 -9.53
N VAL A 338 -13.08 2.17 -9.33
CA VAL A 338 -12.87 2.80 -8.03
C VAL A 338 -14.06 2.46 -7.13
N GLY A 339 -13.77 1.87 -5.97
CA GLY A 339 -14.76 1.39 -5.00
C GLY A 339 -15.77 0.39 -5.58
N GLY A 340 -15.43 -0.30 -6.67
CA GLY A 340 -16.28 -1.28 -7.36
C GLY A 340 -17.39 -0.70 -8.22
N VAL A 341 -17.58 0.62 -8.23
CA VAL A 341 -18.78 1.24 -8.81
C VAL A 341 -18.50 2.37 -9.80
N VAL A 342 -17.37 3.08 -9.68
CA VAL A 342 -17.00 4.14 -10.63
C VAL A 342 -15.93 3.61 -11.59
N PRO A 343 -16.21 3.49 -12.90
CA PRO A 343 -15.24 2.99 -13.86
C PRO A 343 -14.06 3.94 -14.01
N LEU A 344 -12.85 3.39 -14.01
CA LEU A 344 -11.66 4.15 -14.34
C LEU A 344 -11.52 4.23 -15.86
N MET A 345 -11.47 5.44 -16.41
CA MET A 345 -11.46 5.67 -17.85
C MET A 345 -10.06 6.00 -18.38
N THR A 346 -9.84 5.64 -19.63
CA THR A 346 -8.67 5.99 -20.45
C THR A 346 -9.16 6.52 -21.81
N ASP A 347 -8.25 7.06 -22.62
CA ASP A 347 -8.51 7.42 -24.02
C ASP A 347 -9.06 6.26 -24.88
N ARG A 348 -8.88 5.02 -24.44
CA ARG A 348 -9.33 3.80 -25.12
C ARG A 348 -10.62 3.21 -24.56
N GLY A 349 -11.19 3.80 -23.50
CA GLY A 349 -12.36 3.30 -22.78
C GLY A 349 -12.03 2.92 -21.34
N VAL A 350 -12.84 2.04 -20.73
CA VAL A 350 -12.62 1.56 -19.35
C VAL A 350 -11.25 0.89 -19.24
N GLN A 351 -10.47 1.26 -18.23
CA GLN A 351 -9.21 0.64 -17.90
C GLN A 351 -9.44 -0.82 -17.52
N THR A 352 -8.64 -1.71 -18.09
CA THR A 352 -8.65 -3.13 -17.72
C THR A 352 -7.25 -3.56 -17.31
N THR A 353 -7.12 -4.67 -16.59
CA THR A 353 -5.79 -5.21 -16.22
C THR A 353 -5.01 -5.73 -17.43
N GLY A 354 -5.69 -6.05 -18.53
CA GLY A 354 -5.19 -7.03 -19.50
C GLY A 354 -5.03 -8.40 -18.83
N ASP A 355 -4.30 -9.33 -19.44
CA ASP A 355 -4.10 -10.63 -18.82
C ASP A 355 -3.36 -10.49 -17.46
N ILE A 356 -3.91 -11.11 -16.43
CA ILE A 356 -3.27 -11.18 -15.10
C ILE A 356 -2.37 -12.41 -15.09
N ARG A 357 -1.09 -12.20 -14.79
CA ARG A 357 -0.07 -13.26 -14.81
C ARG A 357 0.32 -13.62 -13.38
N VAL A 358 0.43 -14.92 -13.13
CA VAL A 358 0.93 -15.48 -11.87
C VAL A 358 2.08 -16.43 -12.23
N THR A 359 3.31 -16.00 -11.93
CA THR A 359 4.53 -16.73 -12.26
C THR A 359 5.13 -17.33 -11.00
N THR A 360 5.48 -18.62 -11.00
CA THR A 360 6.24 -19.23 -9.88
C THR A 360 7.64 -18.65 -9.84
N ILE A 361 8.06 -18.10 -8.69
CA ILE A 361 9.37 -17.41 -8.56
C ILE A 361 10.44 -18.26 -7.84
N SER A 362 10.04 -19.41 -7.33
CA SER A 362 10.87 -20.51 -6.86
C SER A 362 10.22 -21.83 -7.26
N ASP A 363 10.94 -22.94 -7.19
CA ASP A 363 10.35 -24.25 -7.43
C ASP A 363 9.24 -24.52 -6.40
N ALA A 364 8.05 -24.85 -6.89
CA ALA A 364 6.91 -25.17 -6.05
C ALA A 364 6.96 -26.66 -5.71
N VAL A 365 7.04 -26.97 -4.42
CA VAL A 365 7.22 -28.35 -3.94
C VAL A 365 5.91 -28.86 -3.36
N GLY A 366 5.47 -30.03 -3.81
CA GLY A 366 4.26 -30.67 -3.36
C GLY A 366 4.50 -32.07 -2.80
N TYR A 367 3.53 -32.54 -2.02
CA TYR A 367 3.56 -33.85 -1.38
C TYR A 367 2.22 -34.55 -1.55
N LEU A 368 2.23 -35.70 -2.22
CA LEU A 368 1.07 -36.56 -2.39
C LEU A 368 1.09 -37.70 -1.37
N TYR A 369 0.11 -37.77 -0.48
CA TYR A 369 0.10 -38.74 0.62
C TYR A 369 -1.27 -39.39 0.82
N ARG A 370 -1.32 -40.47 1.63
CA ARG A 370 -2.58 -41.13 2.00
C ARG A 370 -3.53 -40.15 2.67
N ASN A 371 -4.83 -40.39 2.52
CA ASN A 371 -5.84 -39.59 3.21
C ASN A 371 -5.67 -39.72 4.73
N PRO A 372 -5.40 -38.62 5.47
CA PRO A 372 -5.19 -38.69 6.91
C PRO A 372 -6.48 -38.98 7.70
N TYR A 373 -7.65 -38.87 7.05
CA TYR A 373 -8.96 -38.99 7.68
C TYR A 373 -9.68 -40.31 7.38
N SER A 374 -9.21 -41.08 6.39
CA SER A 374 -9.87 -42.30 5.95
C SER A 374 -8.90 -43.33 5.37
N ASP A 375 -8.97 -44.56 5.89
CA ASP A 375 -8.22 -45.71 5.38
C ASP A 375 -8.94 -46.44 4.24
N ALA A 376 -10.06 -45.90 3.73
CA ALA A 376 -10.79 -46.54 2.63
C ALA A 376 -9.95 -46.55 1.34
N ASP A 377 -9.99 -47.67 0.60
CA ASP A 377 -9.21 -47.84 -0.63
C ASP A 377 -9.57 -46.82 -1.74
N ASP A 378 -10.80 -46.30 -1.71
CA ASP A 378 -11.33 -45.29 -2.63
C ASP A 378 -11.24 -43.86 -2.07
N ALA A 379 -10.67 -43.66 -0.88
CA ALA A 379 -10.43 -42.33 -0.33
C ALA A 379 -9.43 -41.59 -1.23
N PRO A 380 -9.71 -40.31 -1.58
CA PRO A 380 -8.80 -39.55 -2.41
C PRO A 380 -7.49 -39.30 -1.66
N ARG A 381 -6.37 -39.31 -2.37
CA ARG A 381 -5.07 -38.93 -1.81
C ARG A 381 -5.10 -37.46 -1.42
N HIS A 382 -4.34 -37.09 -0.42
CA HIS A 382 -4.16 -35.69 -0.06
C HIS A 382 -2.95 -35.11 -0.77
N ILE A 383 -3.04 -33.83 -1.11
CA ILE A 383 -1.94 -33.06 -1.65
C ILE A 383 -1.76 -31.79 -0.84
N ARG A 384 -0.52 -31.47 -0.50
CA ARG A 384 -0.10 -30.14 -0.05
C ARG A 384 0.93 -29.61 -1.03
N LEU A 385 0.72 -28.42 -1.56
CA LEU A 385 1.63 -27.76 -2.49
C LEU A 385 2.06 -26.42 -1.88
N PHE A 386 3.37 -26.22 -1.81
CA PHE A 386 3.99 -24.99 -1.33
C PHE A 386 4.57 -24.23 -2.51
N MET A 387 4.12 -22.99 -2.72
CA MET A 387 4.56 -22.18 -3.84
C MET A 387 4.75 -20.72 -3.45
N ASP A 388 5.60 -20.05 -4.23
CA ASP A 388 5.89 -18.64 -4.09
C ASP A 388 5.72 -18.03 -5.48
N VAL A 389 4.98 -16.93 -5.58
CA VAL A 389 4.56 -16.37 -6.87
C VAL A 389 4.80 -14.87 -6.96
N ALA A 390 5.03 -14.41 -8.18
CA ALA A 390 4.88 -13.03 -8.57
C ALA A 390 3.57 -12.88 -9.34
N MET A 391 2.74 -11.95 -8.91
CA MET A 391 1.56 -11.51 -9.64
C MET A 391 1.92 -10.26 -10.44
N SER A 392 1.42 -10.12 -11.66
CA SER A 392 1.54 -8.93 -12.52
C SER A 392 0.36 -8.81 -13.47
N THR A 393 0.30 -7.70 -14.20
CA THR A 393 -0.72 -7.48 -15.24
C THR A 393 -0.07 -6.99 -16.53
N GLU A 394 -0.74 -7.22 -17.66
CA GLU A 394 -0.25 -6.79 -18.98
C GLU A 394 -0.22 -5.27 -19.13
N GLU A 395 -1.23 -4.57 -18.63
CA GLU A 395 -1.32 -3.10 -18.71
C GLU A 395 -0.47 -2.42 -17.62
N ALA A 396 0.27 -1.37 -17.98
CA ALA A 396 1.26 -0.72 -17.11
C ALA A 396 0.67 -0.15 -15.81
N GLN A 397 -0.39 0.66 -15.92
CA GLN A 397 -1.02 1.30 -14.75
C GLN A 397 -1.56 0.27 -13.74
N PRO A 398 -2.37 -0.74 -14.12
CA PRO A 398 -2.79 -1.80 -13.19
C PRO A 398 -1.61 -2.63 -12.67
N ASN A 399 -0.55 -2.81 -13.46
CA ASN A 399 0.61 -3.58 -13.05
C ASN A 399 1.29 -2.90 -11.87
N ALA A 400 1.41 -1.58 -11.90
CA ALA A 400 1.96 -0.84 -10.78
C ALA A 400 1.15 -0.99 -9.48
N ALA A 401 -0.18 -1.11 -9.60
CA ALA A 401 -1.08 -1.27 -8.46
C ALA A 401 -1.13 -2.69 -7.88
N LEU A 402 -0.98 -3.72 -8.73
CA LEU A 402 -1.21 -5.12 -8.40
C LEU A 402 0.06 -5.97 -8.34
N SER A 403 1.11 -5.57 -9.05
CA SER A 403 2.35 -6.35 -9.15
C SER A 403 2.95 -6.58 -7.78
N GLN A 404 3.17 -7.82 -7.38
CA GLN A 404 3.71 -8.12 -6.04
C GLN A 404 4.21 -9.56 -5.91
N THR A 405 5.11 -9.77 -4.96
CA THR A 405 5.56 -11.08 -4.53
C THR A 405 4.67 -11.59 -3.40
N ILE A 406 4.14 -12.80 -3.57
CA ILE A 406 3.36 -13.51 -2.56
C ILE A 406 4.12 -14.78 -2.18
N LEU A 407 4.70 -14.77 -0.97
CA LEU A 407 5.44 -15.90 -0.40
C LEU A 407 4.58 -16.73 0.53
N GLY A 408 4.92 -18.01 0.67
CA GLY A 408 4.34 -18.92 1.64
C GLY A 408 2.92 -19.39 1.29
N LEU A 409 2.59 -19.50 0.00
CA LEU A 409 1.30 -20.05 -0.40
C LEU A 409 1.28 -21.56 -0.15
N GLU A 410 0.34 -22.01 0.68
CA GLU A 410 0.02 -23.42 0.88
C GLU A 410 -1.34 -23.73 0.25
N LEU A 411 -1.34 -24.61 -0.76
CA LEU A 411 -2.55 -25.17 -1.34
C LEU A 411 -2.82 -26.52 -0.69
N VAL A 412 -4.02 -26.70 -0.15
CA VAL A 412 -4.45 -27.94 0.50
C VAL A 412 -5.55 -28.56 -0.33
N GLY A 413 -5.34 -29.80 -0.79
CA GLY A 413 -6.24 -30.44 -1.73
C GLY A 413 -6.34 -31.95 -1.63
N THR A 414 -7.11 -32.49 -2.56
CA THR A 414 -7.27 -33.92 -2.77
C THR A 414 -6.99 -34.29 -4.22
N ALA A 415 -6.41 -35.47 -4.45
CA ALA A 415 -6.11 -36.01 -5.76
C ALA A 415 -6.77 -37.38 -5.94
N ILE A 416 -7.50 -37.56 -7.04
CA ILE A 416 -8.20 -38.82 -7.35
C ILE A 416 -8.21 -39.08 -8.84
N ILE A 417 -8.09 -40.36 -9.23
CA ILE A 417 -8.20 -40.76 -10.63
C ILE A 417 -9.66 -41.13 -10.92
N ARG A 418 -10.30 -40.41 -11.84
CA ARG A 418 -11.65 -40.69 -12.34
C ARG A 418 -11.61 -40.89 -13.84
N ASN A 419 -12.11 -42.02 -14.32
CA ASN A 419 -12.18 -42.35 -15.76
C ASN A 419 -10.85 -42.19 -16.50
N GLY A 420 -9.71 -42.41 -15.81
CA GLY A 420 -8.39 -42.25 -16.41
C GLY A 420 -7.85 -40.81 -16.44
N THR A 421 -8.52 -39.85 -15.81
CA THR A 421 -7.99 -38.51 -15.54
C THR A 421 -7.63 -38.40 -14.07
N LEU A 422 -6.41 -37.96 -13.76
CA LEU A 422 -6.05 -37.51 -12.42
C LEU A 422 -6.65 -36.12 -12.21
N GLU A 423 -7.58 -35.99 -11.28
CA GLU A 423 -8.20 -34.73 -10.87
C GLU A 423 -7.60 -34.29 -9.53
N ILE A 424 -7.06 -33.08 -9.48
CA ILE A 424 -6.57 -32.44 -8.26
C ILE A 424 -7.45 -31.24 -7.97
N ASP A 425 -8.16 -31.28 -6.82
CA ASP A 425 -8.94 -30.17 -6.29
C ASP A 425 -8.22 -29.61 -5.06
N ALA A 426 -7.89 -28.31 -5.05
CA ALA A 426 -7.20 -27.68 -3.93
C ALA A 426 -7.76 -26.30 -3.59
N LEU A 427 -7.70 -25.94 -2.31
CA LEU A 427 -8.08 -24.61 -1.82
C LEU A 427 -6.87 -23.88 -1.24
N SER A 428 -6.87 -22.57 -1.44
CA SER A 428 -6.02 -21.64 -0.72
C SER A 428 -6.71 -20.28 -0.63
N MET A 429 -6.11 -19.35 0.11
CA MET A 429 -6.59 -17.98 0.20
C MET A 429 -5.41 -17.04 0.17
N VAL A 430 -5.54 -15.98 -0.62
CA VAL A 430 -4.51 -14.96 -0.78
C VAL A 430 -5.09 -13.59 -0.47
N GLU A 431 -4.21 -12.71 0.01
CA GLU A 431 -4.58 -11.34 0.35
C GLU A 431 -3.63 -10.37 -0.35
N PRO A 432 -3.84 -10.12 -1.66
CA PRO A 432 -2.97 -9.26 -2.43
C PRO A 432 -3.11 -7.82 -1.95
N ARG A 433 -1.97 -7.13 -1.84
CA ARG A 433 -1.91 -5.72 -1.47
C ARG A 433 -2.22 -4.85 -2.69
N LEU A 434 -3.22 -3.99 -2.58
CA LEU A 434 -3.67 -3.06 -3.62
C LEU A 434 -3.10 -1.67 -3.35
N LEU A 435 -2.43 -1.06 -4.34
CA LEU A 435 -1.86 0.30 -4.28
C LEU A 435 -0.92 0.56 -3.09
N GLY A 436 -0.46 -0.49 -2.40
CA GLY A 436 0.28 -0.37 -1.15
C GLY A 436 -0.59 0.04 0.06
N LEU A 437 -1.91 0.16 -0.07
CA LEU A 437 -2.79 0.75 0.94
C LEU A 437 -3.74 -0.24 1.61
N GLU A 438 -4.21 -1.26 0.87
CA GLU A 438 -5.20 -2.24 1.36
C GLU A 438 -4.76 -3.67 1.04
N ASN A 439 -5.17 -4.65 1.85
CA ASN A 439 -5.07 -6.06 1.47
C ASN A 439 -6.46 -6.57 1.07
N ALA A 440 -6.63 -6.85 -0.22
CA ALA A 440 -7.84 -7.46 -0.74
C ALA A 440 -7.97 -8.91 -0.28
N VAL A 441 -9.14 -9.50 -0.44
CA VAL A 441 -9.41 -10.91 -0.14
C VAL A 441 -9.66 -11.64 -1.44
N ALA A 442 -8.98 -12.77 -1.64
CA ALA A 442 -9.25 -13.66 -2.75
C ALA A 442 -9.20 -15.14 -2.31
N SER A 443 -10.32 -15.85 -2.47
CA SER A 443 -10.35 -17.31 -2.31
C SER A 443 -9.88 -17.95 -3.62
N LEU A 444 -9.01 -18.95 -3.52
CA LEU A 444 -8.52 -19.73 -4.65
C LEU A 444 -9.06 -21.15 -4.57
N ALA A 445 -9.75 -21.59 -5.62
CA ALA A 445 -10.20 -22.97 -5.76
C ALA A 445 -9.63 -23.56 -7.05
N PHE A 446 -8.53 -24.30 -6.94
CA PHE A 446 -7.85 -24.86 -8.10
C PHE A 446 -8.44 -26.22 -8.49
N ARG A 447 -8.59 -26.41 -9.80
CA ARG A 447 -8.75 -27.73 -10.39
C ARG A 447 -7.74 -27.95 -11.51
N ILE A 448 -6.89 -28.93 -11.30
CA ILE A 448 -5.84 -29.33 -12.22
C ILE A 448 -6.13 -30.76 -12.69
N GLU A 449 -6.05 -31.00 -13.99
CA GLU A 449 -6.31 -32.31 -14.59
C GLU A 449 -5.09 -32.81 -15.37
N ALA A 450 -4.84 -34.12 -15.27
CA ALA A 450 -3.83 -34.82 -16.07
C ALA A 450 -4.45 -36.09 -16.68
N ASP A 451 -4.43 -36.21 -18.01
CA ASP A 451 -4.88 -37.42 -18.69
C ASP A 451 -3.84 -38.53 -18.52
N THR A 452 -4.28 -39.68 -18.02
CA THR A 452 -3.43 -40.86 -17.77
C THR A 452 -3.70 -42.01 -18.75
N LEU A 453 -4.63 -41.85 -19.70
CA LEU A 453 -4.97 -42.86 -20.70
C LEU A 453 -4.10 -42.77 -21.96
N ASP A 454 -4.14 -43.82 -22.79
CA ASP A 454 -3.72 -43.84 -24.21
C ASP A 454 -2.38 -43.16 -24.56
N ARG A 455 -1.38 -43.28 -23.69
CA ARG A 455 -0.05 -42.65 -23.84
C ARG A 455 -0.12 -41.11 -23.88
N ALA A 456 -1.16 -40.49 -23.32
CA ALA A 456 -1.34 -39.03 -23.28
C ALA A 456 -0.10 -38.31 -22.78
N GLN A 457 0.49 -38.77 -21.67
CA GLN A 457 1.72 -38.22 -21.10
C GLN A 457 2.95 -38.34 -22.01
N GLN A 458 2.99 -39.32 -22.91
CA GLN A 458 4.10 -39.48 -23.86
C GLN A 458 3.92 -38.64 -25.13
N ASN A 459 2.69 -38.17 -25.37
CA ASN A 459 2.34 -37.28 -26.47
C ASN A 459 2.15 -35.83 -25.98
N ALA A 460 2.41 -35.56 -24.69
CA ALA A 460 2.30 -34.23 -24.11
C ALA A 460 3.30 -33.27 -24.78
N PRO A 461 2.98 -31.97 -24.86
CA PRO A 461 3.93 -30.97 -25.32
C PRO A 461 5.21 -30.97 -24.47
N ASP A 462 6.34 -30.63 -25.08
CA ASP A 462 7.57 -30.37 -24.35
C ASP A 462 7.37 -29.15 -23.42
N PRO A 463 8.06 -29.09 -22.27
CA PRO A 463 8.02 -27.92 -21.38
C PRO A 463 8.32 -26.63 -22.13
N PHE A 464 7.57 -25.57 -21.80
CA PHE A 464 7.86 -24.23 -22.30
C PHE A 464 9.23 -23.76 -21.81
N VAL A 465 10.02 -23.17 -22.72
CA VAL A 465 11.33 -22.59 -22.40
C VAL A 465 11.25 -21.09 -22.67
N ASP A 466 11.45 -20.30 -21.62
CA ASP A 466 11.51 -18.86 -21.77
C ASP A 466 12.82 -18.44 -22.46
N THR A 467 12.69 -17.57 -23.44
CA THR A 467 13.79 -17.07 -24.27
C THR A 467 13.76 -15.56 -24.46
N ARG A 468 12.79 -14.86 -23.84
CA ARG A 468 12.71 -13.41 -23.86
C ARG A 468 13.24 -12.89 -22.53
N GLY A 469 13.95 -11.78 -22.57
CA GLY A 469 14.35 -11.08 -21.36
C GLY A 469 13.27 -10.09 -20.92
N PRO A 470 13.37 -9.55 -19.70
CA PRO A 470 12.37 -8.66 -19.17
C PRO A 470 12.35 -7.34 -19.95
N GLU A 471 11.14 -6.87 -20.25
CA GLU A 471 10.89 -5.60 -20.94
C GLU A 471 10.31 -4.58 -19.96
N LEU A 472 10.81 -3.34 -20.02
CA LEU A 472 10.32 -2.24 -19.19
C LEU A 472 8.95 -1.78 -19.72
N LEU A 473 7.90 -1.92 -18.91
CA LEU A 473 6.54 -1.47 -19.24
C LEU A 473 6.35 0.01 -18.93
N SER A 474 6.77 0.42 -17.74
CA SER A 474 6.71 1.81 -17.28
C SER A 474 7.74 2.03 -16.19
N TRP A 475 8.02 3.30 -15.91
CA TRP A 475 8.90 3.68 -14.81
C TRP A 475 8.53 5.05 -14.28
N MET A 476 9.14 5.44 -13.17
CA MET A 476 9.01 6.77 -12.58
C MET A 476 10.38 7.32 -12.19
N PRO A 477 10.65 8.61 -12.46
CA PRO A 477 9.65 9.68 -12.69
C PRO A 477 9.11 9.85 -14.13
N ASP A 478 9.60 9.10 -15.11
CA ASP A 478 9.27 9.16 -16.54
C ASP A 478 8.91 10.56 -17.09
N GLU A 479 9.96 11.26 -17.55
CA GLU A 479 9.86 12.56 -18.19
C GLU A 479 9.11 12.52 -19.54
N ALA A 480 9.17 11.39 -20.25
CA ALA A 480 8.66 11.27 -21.61
C ALA A 480 7.17 10.88 -21.68
N GLY A 481 6.64 10.14 -20.69
CA GLY A 481 5.27 9.61 -20.72
C GLY A 481 4.29 10.24 -19.73
N SER A 482 4.68 10.46 -18.46
CA SER A 482 3.71 10.79 -17.39
C SER A 482 3.16 12.22 -17.41
N GLY A 483 3.85 13.16 -18.06
CA GLY A 483 3.53 14.59 -18.03
C GLY A 483 3.62 15.25 -16.64
N LEU A 484 4.06 14.51 -15.61
CA LEU A 484 4.07 14.89 -14.19
C LEU A 484 5.39 14.47 -13.49
N TYR A 485 6.48 14.30 -14.23
CA TYR A 485 7.80 13.95 -13.67
C TYR A 485 8.31 14.98 -12.65
N ASN A 486 7.94 16.26 -12.83
CA ASN A 486 8.17 17.34 -11.87
C ASN A 486 7.41 17.16 -10.54
N ALA A 487 6.52 16.17 -10.44
CA ALA A 487 5.81 15.80 -9.21
C ALA A 487 6.64 14.93 -8.25
N HIS A 488 7.79 14.43 -8.71
CA HIS A 488 8.68 13.63 -7.89
C HIS A 488 9.43 14.51 -6.88
N ARG A 489 9.63 14.01 -5.67
CA ARG A 489 10.26 14.75 -4.58
C ARG A 489 11.53 14.02 -4.11
N PRO A 490 12.43 14.71 -3.39
CA PRO A 490 13.61 14.11 -2.74
C PRO A 490 13.36 12.79 -1.99
N GLY A 491 12.19 12.63 -1.37
CA GLY A 491 11.84 11.43 -0.59
C GLY A 491 11.21 10.29 -1.38
N ASP A 492 10.95 10.44 -2.68
CA ASP A 492 10.35 9.39 -3.49
C ASP A 492 11.42 8.45 -4.09
N PRO A 493 11.14 7.14 -4.21
CA PRO A 493 12.02 6.23 -4.91
C PRO A 493 11.81 6.27 -6.43
N ILE A 494 12.87 5.99 -7.18
CA ILE A 494 12.74 5.62 -8.60
C ILE A 494 12.11 4.22 -8.64
N THR A 495 11.08 4.01 -9.46
CA THR A 495 10.43 2.70 -9.59
C THR A 495 10.36 2.29 -11.04
N LEU A 496 10.73 1.04 -11.32
CA LEU A 496 10.71 0.41 -12.64
C LEU A 496 9.69 -0.74 -12.62
N TYR A 497 8.86 -0.87 -13.63
CA TYR A 497 7.87 -1.93 -13.77
C TYR A 497 8.16 -2.74 -15.04
N PHE A 498 8.35 -4.05 -14.88
CA PHE A 498 8.63 -4.98 -15.97
C PHE A 498 7.41 -5.85 -16.28
N ASP A 499 7.41 -6.46 -17.47
CA ASP A 499 6.35 -7.39 -17.94
C ASP A 499 6.45 -8.80 -17.32
N GLU A 500 7.58 -9.10 -16.69
CA GLU A 500 7.88 -10.35 -16.00
C GLU A 500 8.84 -10.16 -14.80
N PRO A 501 8.95 -11.16 -13.90
CA PRO A 501 9.78 -11.03 -12.70
C PRO A 501 11.27 -10.97 -13.02
N VAL A 502 11.96 -9.97 -12.47
CA VAL A 502 13.43 -9.84 -12.59
C VAL A 502 14.15 -10.59 -11.48
N SER A 503 15.31 -11.16 -11.79
CA SER A 503 16.19 -11.78 -10.80
C SER A 503 16.83 -10.71 -9.91
N ARG A 504 16.59 -10.79 -8.59
CA ARG A 504 17.16 -9.86 -7.59
C ARG A 504 18.69 -9.83 -7.63
N GLU A 505 19.33 -10.97 -7.86
CA GLU A 505 20.80 -11.09 -7.92
C GLU A 505 21.39 -10.36 -9.12
N SER A 506 20.61 -10.24 -10.21
CA SER A 506 21.04 -9.57 -11.43
C SER A 506 21.05 -8.04 -11.32
N LEU A 507 20.41 -7.46 -10.28
CA LEU A 507 20.31 -6.00 -10.13
C LEU A 507 21.67 -5.32 -9.99
N ALA A 508 22.62 -5.93 -9.26
CA ALA A 508 23.95 -5.35 -9.02
C ALA A 508 24.77 -5.17 -10.31
N ASP A 509 24.61 -6.10 -11.26
CA ASP A 509 25.29 -6.05 -12.55
C ASP A 509 24.47 -5.34 -13.63
N GLY A 510 23.15 -5.41 -13.51
CA GLY A 510 22.16 -4.99 -14.51
C GLY A 510 21.71 -3.54 -14.42
N LEU A 511 21.74 -2.93 -13.24
CA LEU A 511 21.18 -1.60 -12.97
C LEU A 511 22.23 -0.65 -12.38
N ARG A 512 22.35 0.55 -12.94
CA ARG A 512 23.22 1.62 -12.40
C ARG A 512 22.51 2.96 -12.39
N VAL A 513 22.77 3.76 -11.35
CA VAL A 513 22.29 5.14 -11.25
C VAL A 513 23.48 6.09 -11.29
N LEU A 514 23.37 7.15 -12.09
CA LEU A 514 24.32 8.27 -12.12
C LEU A 514 23.62 9.56 -11.68
N ALA A 515 24.31 10.39 -10.93
CA ALA A 515 23.92 11.76 -10.57
C ALA A 515 24.96 12.74 -11.15
N ASP A 516 24.53 13.64 -12.03
CA ASP A 516 25.39 14.57 -12.78
C ASP A 516 26.58 13.87 -13.47
N GLY A 517 26.31 12.67 -13.99
CA GLY A 517 27.30 11.81 -14.66
C GLY A 517 28.21 10.99 -13.73
N ASN A 518 28.08 11.12 -12.41
CA ASN A 518 28.85 10.37 -11.42
C ASN A 518 28.05 9.18 -10.87
N PRO A 519 28.64 7.98 -10.71
CA PRO A 519 27.94 6.85 -10.10
C PRO A 519 27.45 7.12 -8.68
N VAL A 520 26.20 6.75 -8.40
CA VAL A 520 25.65 6.71 -7.04
C VAL A 520 26.04 5.37 -6.43
N GLU A 521 26.96 5.39 -5.46
CA GLU A 521 27.52 4.14 -4.89
C GLU A 521 26.59 3.46 -3.87
N ALA A 522 25.79 4.23 -3.14
CA ALA A 522 24.89 3.71 -2.11
C ALA A 522 23.43 3.77 -2.61
N LEU A 523 22.93 2.61 -3.06
CA LEU A 523 21.56 2.41 -3.51
C LEU A 523 20.87 1.37 -2.64
N ASP A 524 19.73 1.74 -2.09
CA ASP A 524 18.79 0.77 -1.55
C ASP A 524 17.95 0.24 -2.71
N LEU A 525 17.98 -1.08 -2.90
CA LEU A 525 17.30 -1.79 -3.99
C LEU A 525 16.30 -2.79 -3.42
N SER A 526 15.10 -2.85 -4.00
CA SER A 526 14.14 -3.90 -3.68
C SER A 526 13.41 -4.41 -4.92
N VAL A 527 13.02 -5.68 -4.88
CA VAL A 527 12.18 -6.34 -5.90
C VAL A 527 10.91 -6.80 -5.23
N ASP A 528 9.77 -6.46 -5.82
CA ASP A 528 8.43 -6.89 -5.40
C ASP A 528 7.58 -7.19 -6.65
N GLY A 529 7.30 -8.47 -6.89
CA GLY A 529 6.68 -8.94 -8.13
C GLY A 529 7.57 -8.67 -9.34
N THR A 530 7.06 -7.86 -10.26
CA THR A 530 7.77 -7.38 -11.46
C THR A 530 8.24 -5.94 -11.33
N SER A 531 8.18 -5.36 -10.13
CA SER A 531 8.64 -4.01 -9.84
C SER A 531 10.01 -3.99 -9.16
N VAL A 532 10.81 -2.99 -9.51
CA VAL A 532 12.10 -2.68 -8.87
C VAL A 532 12.05 -1.26 -8.33
N SER A 533 12.28 -1.09 -7.03
CA SER A 533 12.43 0.23 -6.40
C SER A 533 13.89 0.52 -6.12
N VAL A 534 14.30 1.75 -6.43
CA VAL A 534 15.67 2.24 -6.32
C VAL A 534 15.66 3.56 -5.56
N ALA A 535 16.33 3.60 -4.41
CA ALA A 535 16.46 4.80 -3.60
C ALA A 535 17.94 5.12 -3.33
N PRO A 536 18.45 6.27 -3.78
CA PRO A 536 19.77 6.76 -3.35
C PRO A 536 19.80 7.01 -1.84
N ALA A 537 20.90 6.65 -1.19
CA ALA A 537 21.12 7.03 0.20
C ALA A 537 21.07 8.56 0.35
N GLY A 538 20.24 9.06 1.27
CA GLY A 538 19.97 10.50 1.44
C GLY A 538 18.86 11.05 0.55
N GLY A 539 18.29 10.24 -0.35
CA GLY A 539 17.21 10.63 -1.26
C GLY A 539 17.69 11.32 -2.53
N LEU A 540 16.72 11.72 -3.37
CA LEU A 540 16.96 12.51 -4.58
C LEU A 540 17.19 13.98 -4.24
N VAL A 541 17.87 14.72 -5.11
CA VAL A 541 18.25 16.12 -4.90
C VAL A 541 17.70 17.01 -6.00
N HIS A 542 17.20 18.19 -5.63
CA HIS A 542 16.69 19.21 -6.56
C HIS A 542 17.80 19.71 -7.50
N GLY A 543 17.47 19.89 -8.79
CA GLY A 543 18.41 20.35 -9.82
C GLY A 543 19.53 19.36 -10.19
N THR A 544 19.47 18.12 -9.71
CA THR A 544 20.41 17.06 -10.07
C THR A 544 19.87 16.26 -11.25
N HIS A 545 20.71 16.07 -12.27
CA HIS A 545 20.38 15.27 -13.43
C HIS A 545 20.70 13.80 -13.17
N TYR A 546 19.66 12.97 -13.08
CA TYR A 546 19.79 11.53 -12.83
C TYR A 546 19.74 10.73 -14.13
N GLN A 547 20.56 9.68 -14.22
CA GLN A 547 20.51 8.68 -15.29
C GLN A 547 20.41 7.28 -14.72
N ILE A 548 19.43 6.50 -15.17
CA ILE A 548 19.28 5.08 -14.85
C ILE A 548 19.71 4.29 -16.08
N ARG A 549 20.69 3.42 -15.92
CA ARG A 549 21.19 2.55 -16.99
C ARG A 549 20.81 1.11 -16.71
N LEU A 550 19.98 0.56 -17.59
CA LEU A 550 19.66 -0.86 -17.67
C LEU A 550 20.58 -1.52 -18.69
N THR A 551 21.09 -2.69 -18.35
CA THR A 551 21.96 -3.47 -19.24
C THR A 551 21.44 -4.89 -19.38
N SER A 552 21.98 -5.64 -20.35
CA SER A 552 21.68 -7.07 -20.50
C SER A 552 22.16 -7.94 -19.34
N GLY A 553 22.85 -7.37 -18.34
CA GLY A 553 23.16 -8.02 -17.08
C GLY A 553 21.96 -8.11 -16.13
N LEU A 554 20.91 -7.30 -16.35
CA LEU A 554 19.62 -7.46 -15.67
C LEU A 554 18.91 -8.62 -16.34
N THR A 555 18.53 -9.66 -15.60
CA THR A 555 17.91 -10.86 -16.18
C THR A 555 16.56 -11.16 -15.55
N ASP A 556 15.73 -11.90 -16.27
CA ASP A 556 14.58 -12.61 -15.71
C ASP A 556 15.03 -13.79 -14.81
N LEU A 557 14.07 -14.64 -14.42
CA LEU A 557 14.31 -15.87 -13.67
C LEU A 557 14.95 -17.00 -14.51
N ALA A 558 14.85 -16.95 -15.84
CA ALA A 558 15.43 -17.91 -16.77
C ALA A 558 16.86 -17.55 -17.21
N GLY A 559 17.36 -16.38 -16.81
CA GLY A 559 18.68 -15.86 -17.17
C GLY A 559 18.73 -15.10 -18.50
N ASN A 560 17.59 -14.79 -19.12
CA ASN A 560 17.52 -13.96 -20.31
C ASN A 560 17.73 -12.49 -19.95
N GLY A 561 18.66 -11.82 -20.64
CA GLY A 561 19.02 -10.43 -20.37
C GLY A 561 18.03 -9.41 -20.91
N ALA A 562 17.79 -8.35 -20.14
CA ALA A 562 16.96 -7.21 -20.52
C ALA A 562 17.52 -6.48 -21.74
N VAL A 563 16.64 -5.75 -22.43
CA VAL A 563 17.06 -4.80 -23.47
C VAL A 563 17.78 -3.62 -22.80
N PRO A 564 19.02 -3.27 -23.19
CA PRO A 564 19.72 -2.13 -22.61
C PRO A 564 18.99 -0.81 -22.88
N GLU A 565 18.85 0.01 -21.85
CA GLU A 565 18.11 1.27 -21.89
C GLU A 565 18.79 2.32 -21.00
N GLU A 566 18.71 3.59 -21.39
CA GLU A 566 19.16 4.72 -20.58
C GLU A 566 17.98 5.67 -20.37
N LEU A 567 17.56 5.81 -19.12
CA LEU A 567 16.47 6.65 -18.68
C LEU A 567 17.06 7.88 -17.98
N SER A 568 16.46 9.05 -18.14
CA SER A 568 16.91 10.28 -17.48
C SER A 568 15.76 11.09 -16.95
N PHE A 569 16.02 11.81 -15.86
CA PHE A 569 15.11 12.83 -15.33
C PHE A 569 15.90 13.85 -14.51
N GLU A 570 15.30 15.02 -14.30
CA GLU A 570 15.82 16.06 -13.42
C GLU A 570 14.72 16.52 -12.47
N LEU A 571 15.04 16.69 -11.19
CA LEU A 571 14.12 17.32 -10.24
C LEU A 571 14.15 18.84 -10.41
N PRO A 572 13.01 19.55 -10.25
CA PRO A 572 12.96 21.01 -10.39
C PRO A 572 14.03 21.71 -9.54
N VAL A 573 14.72 22.69 -10.12
CA VAL A 573 15.74 23.51 -9.44
C VAL A 573 15.09 24.34 -8.33
N GLN A 574 15.79 24.47 -7.20
CA GLN A 574 15.43 25.35 -6.10
C GLN A 574 16.24 26.66 -6.23
N ALA A 575 15.58 27.83 -6.24
CA ALA A 575 16.31 29.10 -6.09
C ALA A 575 16.79 29.23 -4.63
N ASP A 576 17.83 30.02 -4.34
CA ASP A 576 18.56 30.11 -3.06
C ASP A 576 17.83 29.51 -1.85
N GLN A 577 18.43 28.50 -1.18
CA GLN A 577 17.83 27.84 -0.01
C GLN A 577 17.42 28.87 1.04
N SER A 578 16.13 29.23 1.08
CA SER A 578 15.62 30.03 2.18
C SER A 578 15.58 29.13 3.42
N ALA A 579 16.10 29.64 4.54
CA ALA A 579 16.10 28.96 5.82
C ALA A 579 14.72 29.05 6.50
N SER A 580 13.65 28.84 5.74
CA SER A 580 12.29 28.90 6.29
C SER A 580 12.02 27.66 7.13
N SER A 581 11.31 27.84 8.26
CA SER A 581 10.97 26.73 9.14
C SER A 581 10.06 25.71 8.44
N PRO A 582 10.29 24.39 8.62
CA PRO A 582 9.38 23.37 8.11
C PRO A 582 8.04 23.42 8.85
N LEU A 583 6.97 22.97 8.21
CA LEU A 583 5.62 22.88 8.77
C LEU A 583 5.15 21.44 8.84
N ALA A 584 4.33 21.10 9.84
CA ALA A 584 3.53 19.88 9.81
C ALA A 584 2.27 20.11 8.96
N VAL A 585 2.34 19.82 7.66
CA VAL A 585 1.24 20.12 6.70
C VAL A 585 0.07 19.14 6.79
N ALA A 586 0.27 17.98 7.43
CA ALA A 586 -0.81 17.07 7.81
C ALA A 586 -0.39 16.21 8.99
N VAL A 587 -1.33 15.94 9.89
CA VAL A 587 -1.17 15.07 11.05
C VAL A 587 -2.32 14.06 11.10
N TYR A 588 -2.05 12.87 11.62
CA TYR A 588 -3.03 11.81 11.79
C TYR A 588 -2.73 11.06 13.10
N PRO A 589 -3.62 11.06 14.09
CA PRO A 589 -4.92 11.75 14.14
C PRO A 589 -4.77 13.23 14.54
N GLY A 590 -5.76 14.06 14.25
CA GLY A 590 -5.87 15.42 14.80
C GLY A 590 -5.78 16.54 13.76
N PHE A 591 -5.41 17.75 14.22
CA PHE A 591 -5.26 18.96 13.41
C PHE A 591 -3.90 19.62 13.69
N PRO A 592 -3.15 20.08 12.68
CA PRO A 592 -1.76 20.49 12.85
C PRO A 592 -1.61 21.93 13.36
N CYS A 593 -2.05 22.22 14.58
CA CYS A 593 -1.78 23.50 15.22
C CYS A 593 -1.64 23.36 16.75
N VAL A 594 -0.96 24.32 17.36
CA VAL A 594 -0.93 24.49 18.81
C VAL A 594 -2.30 24.98 19.26
N THR A 595 -2.87 24.41 20.32
CA THR A 595 -4.24 24.71 20.77
C THR A 595 -4.32 25.44 22.11
N LYS A 596 -5.37 26.27 22.25
CA LYS A 596 -5.81 26.90 23.51
C LYS A 596 -7.27 26.59 23.80
N GLY A 597 -7.71 26.77 25.04
CA GLY A 597 -9.08 26.53 25.46
C GLY A 597 -9.52 25.06 25.33
N LEU A 598 -8.68 24.11 25.75
CA LEU A 598 -9.01 22.69 25.78
C LEU A 598 -10.23 22.44 26.68
N ASP A 599 -11.02 21.40 26.36
CA ASP A 599 -12.04 20.81 27.24
C ASP A 599 -12.12 19.29 26.96
N LEU A 600 -11.14 18.57 27.49
CA LEU A 600 -10.95 17.14 27.28
C LEU A 600 -12.08 16.29 27.87
N LEU A 601 -12.81 16.83 28.85
CA LEU A 601 -13.94 16.13 29.47
C LEU A 601 -15.16 16.08 28.55
N ASN A 602 -15.31 17.08 27.68
CA ASN A 602 -16.35 17.16 26.64
C ASN A 602 -15.81 16.85 25.23
N ASP A 603 -14.65 16.21 25.12
CA ASP A 603 -14.02 15.81 23.85
C ASP A 603 -13.74 16.98 22.89
N GLN A 604 -13.32 18.11 23.46
CA GLN A 604 -12.94 19.32 22.76
C GLN A 604 -11.42 19.54 22.86
N HIS A 605 -10.76 19.54 21.70
CA HIS A 605 -9.33 19.81 21.52
C HIS A 605 -9.00 21.31 21.43
N GLY A 606 -9.94 22.18 21.75
CA GLY A 606 -9.74 23.63 21.75
C GLY A 606 -9.63 24.21 20.34
N ARG A 607 -9.04 25.40 20.24
CA ARG A 607 -8.85 26.16 18.99
C ARG A 607 -7.39 26.49 18.77
N CYS A 608 -6.99 26.76 17.53
CA CYS A 608 -5.60 27.15 17.25
C CYS A 608 -5.22 28.44 18.01
N VAL A 609 -4.01 28.48 18.55
CA VAL A 609 -3.39 29.70 19.06
C VAL A 609 -3.24 30.71 17.92
N GLY A 610 -3.32 32.01 18.23
CA GLY A 610 -3.24 33.08 17.22
C GLY A 610 -4.56 33.40 16.49
N ALA A 611 -5.61 32.61 16.64
CA ALA A 611 -6.90 32.91 16.01
C ALA A 611 -7.58 34.15 16.64
N ILE A 612 -7.72 35.21 15.84
CA ILE A 612 -8.32 36.50 16.19
C ILE A 612 -9.35 36.93 15.12
N ASP A 613 -10.22 37.87 15.48
CA ASP A 613 -11.13 38.51 14.54
C ASP A 613 -10.48 39.67 13.79
N GLY A 614 -11.13 40.13 12.73
CA GLY A 614 -10.70 41.30 11.97
C GLY A 614 -10.65 42.62 12.75
N ASN A 615 -10.96 42.61 14.06
CA ASN A 615 -10.81 43.73 14.98
C ASN A 615 -9.68 43.51 16.00
N GLY A 616 -8.89 42.44 15.87
CA GLY A 616 -7.80 42.09 16.78
C GLY A 616 -8.27 41.58 18.15
N VAL A 617 -9.52 41.12 18.25
CA VAL A 617 -10.08 40.49 19.45
C VAL A 617 -9.95 38.97 19.30
N ASP A 618 -9.60 38.28 20.39
CA ASP A 618 -9.70 36.82 20.45
C ASP A 618 -11.07 36.38 19.91
N TYR A 619 -11.04 35.65 18.79
CA TYR A 619 -12.26 35.26 18.10
C TYR A 619 -13.04 34.30 19.00
N ASN A 620 -14.18 34.75 19.52
CA ASN A 620 -14.97 34.01 20.52
C ASN A 620 -16.35 33.56 19.99
N LEU A 621 -16.69 33.87 18.73
CA LEU A 621 -17.97 33.53 18.12
C LEU A 621 -17.71 33.03 16.70
N ASP A 622 -17.76 31.70 16.50
CA ASP A 622 -17.60 30.92 15.26
C ASP A 622 -16.21 30.31 14.97
N ASP A 623 -15.13 30.61 15.71
CA ASP A 623 -13.87 29.84 15.61
C ASP A 623 -14.02 28.61 16.51
N GLU A 624 -14.57 27.57 15.88
CA GLU A 624 -15.13 26.40 16.54
C GLU A 624 -14.06 25.52 17.17
N SER A 625 -14.33 25.06 18.39
CA SER A 625 -13.46 24.10 19.04
C SER A 625 -13.37 22.83 18.20
N MET A 626 -12.14 22.41 17.90
CA MET A 626 -11.87 21.14 17.25
C MET A 626 -12.23 19.97 18.18
N PRO A 627 -12.67 18.82 17.65
CA PRO A 627 -12.95 17.64 18.45
C PRO A 627 -11.68 16.85 18.80
N VAL A 628 -11.71 16.13 19.92
CA VAL A 628 -10.77 15.03 20.18
C VAL A 628 -11.18 13.84 19.31
N VAL A 629 -10.45 13.62 18.22
CA VAL A 629 -10.76 12.56 17.24
C VAL A 629 -10.36 11.17 17.73
N SER A 630 -10.95 10.13 17.15
CA SER A 630 -10.60 8.73 17.43
C SER A 630 -9.61 8.18 16.39
N LEU A 631 -8.58 7.46 16.85
CA LEU A 631 -7.62 6.73 16.04
C LEU A 631 -7.92 5.22 16.10
N PRO A 632 -8.19 4.54 14.98
CA PRO A 632 -8.46 3.10 14.98
C PRO A 632 -7.33 2.28 15.61
N ALA A 633 -7.67 1.28 16.43
CA ALA A 633 -6.72 0.45 17.19
C ALA A 633 -5.64 -0.23 16.33
N ASN A 634 -5.88 -0.43 15.03
CA ASN A 634 -5.00 -1.08 14.07
C ASN A 634 -4.16 -0.10 13.21
N ARG A 635 -4.02 1.17 13.62
CA ARG A 635 -3.34 2.21 12.81
C ARG A 635 -2.24 2.97 13.57
N PRO A 636 -1.18 3.42 12.87
CA PRO A 636 -0.15 4.25 13.46
C PRO A 636 -0.58 5.72 13.56
N ILE A 637 0.16 6.52 14.34
CA ILE A 637 0.18 7.98 14.20
C ILE A 637 1.05 8.32 12.98
N ALA A 638 0.70 9.33 12.20
CA ALA A 638 1.48 9.80 11.06
C ALA A 638 1.56 11.33 11.01
N VAL A 639 2.71 11.86 10.59
CA VAL A 639 2.92 13.30 10.33
C VAL A 639 3.59 13.46 8.97
N THR A 640 3.12 14.42 8.18
CA THR A 640 3.72 14.85 6.92
C THR A 640 4.25 16.27 7.06
N PHE A 641 5.49 16.48 6.64
CA PHE A 641 6.19 17.76 6.71
C PHE A 641 6.27 18.46 5.35
N SER A 642 6.32 19.79 5.36
CA SER A 642 6.48 20.60 4.14
C SER A 642 7.86 20.41 3.51
N GLN A 643 8.91 20.31 4.33
CA GLN A 643 10.30 20.20 3.91
C GLN A 643 10.96 18.90 4.37
N SER A 644 12.18 18.65 3.87
CA SER A 644 12.99 17.51 4.31
C SER A 644 13.51 17.72 5.74
N MET A 645 13.26 16.73 6.59
CA MET A 645 13.60 16.74 8.01
C MET A 645 14.94 16.05 8.25
N ASP A 646 15.70 16.52 9.25
CA ASP A 646 16.85 15.79 9.76
C ASP A 646 16.35 14.61 10.61
N PRO A 647 16.53 13.36 10.18
CA PRO A 647 16.07 12.21 10.95
C PRO A 647 16.72 12.11 12.33
N ALA A 648 17.94 12.64 12.50
CA ALA A 648 18.62 12.62 13.79
C ALA A 648 17.94 13.52 14.83
N SER A 649 17.20 14.55 14.39
CA SER A 649 16.44 15.46 15.25
C SER A 649 15.11 14.88 15.75
N ILE A 650 14.63 13.78 15.18
CA ILE A 650 13.34 13.16 15.52
C ILE A 650 13.61 11.91 16.37
N ARG A 651 13.44 12.03 17.69
CA ARG A 651 13.78 10.98 18.66
C ARG A 651 12.61 10.70 19.58
N LEU A 652 12.24 9.41 19.67
CA LEU A 652 11.13 8.97 20.50
C LEU A 652 11.43 9.22 21.98
N ASN A 653 10.44 9.71 22.73
CA ASN A 653 10.53 10.10 24.14
C ASN A 653 11.41 11.33 24.43
N GLU A 654 11.94 11.98 23.40
CA GLU A 654 12.69 13.23 23.51
C GLU A 654 11.96 14.32 22.72
N THR A 655 12.22 14.44 21.42
CA THR A 655 11.64 15.49 20.56
C THR A 655 10.28 15.09 19.98
N PHE A 656 9.98 13.79 19.91
CA PHE A 656 8.66 13.25 19.62
C PHE A 656 8.20 12.34 20.76
N THR A 657 7.13 12.71 21.45
CA THR A 657 6.63 11.94 22.61
C THR A 657 5.22 11.43 22.34
N VAL A 658 4.90 10.23 22.84
CA VAL A 658 3.56 9.64 22.79
C VAL A 658 3.21 9.11 24.16
N GLU A 659 2.07 9.52 24.69
CA GLU A 659 1.70 9.27 26.08
C GLU A 659 0.21 8.91 26.20
N LYS A 660 -0.11 7.96 27.10
CA LYS A 660 -1.48 7.66 27.51
C LYS A 660 -1.87 8.61 28.64
N VAL A 661 -3.05 9.23 28.53
CA VAL A 661 -3.60 10.11 29.55
C VAL A 661 -4.30 9.27 30.61
N THR A 662 -3.75 9.22 31.82
CA THR A 662 -4.28 8.41 32.93
C THR A 662 -5.29 9.18 33.78
N ASP A 663 -5.15 10.50 33.87
CA ASP A 663 -6.11 11.41 34.50
C ASP A 663 -6.10 12.76 33.76
N PRO A 664 -7.22 13.18 33.15
CA PRO A 664 -7.30 14.49 32.48
C PRO A 664 -7.35 15.68 33.44
N GLY A 665 -7.46 15.47 34.77
CA GLY A 665 -7.53 16.56 35.75
C GLY A 665 -8.83 17.37 35.62
N ASP A 666 -8.74 18.70 35.69
CA ASP A 666 -9.86 19.59 35.34
C ASP A 666 -10.16 19.54 33.84
N GLY A 667 -9.18 19.17 33.01
CA GLY A 667 -9.31 18.93 31.58
C GLY A 667 -9.63 20.18 30.76
N THR A 668 -9.68 21.36 31.39
CA THR A 668 -10.24 22.58 30.80
C THR A 668 -9.29 23.77 30.92
N GLY A 669 -9.03 24.48 29.82
CA GLY A 669 -8.26 25.74 29.81
C GLY A 669 -7.10 25.75 28.82
N ASP A 670 -6.29 26.80 28.89
CA ASP A 670 -5.16 27.00 27.95
C ASP A 670 -3.91 26.19 28.32
N ASN A 671 -3.78 25.81 29.59
CA ASN A 671 -2.64 25.05 30.11
C ASN A 671 -3.15 23.86 30.93
N VAL A 672 -3.63 22.81 30.24
CA VAL A 672 -4.16 21.61 30.91
C VAL A 672 -3.00 20.70 31.32
N GLU A 673 -2.83 20.52 32.62
CA GLU A 673 -1.93 19.49 33.17
C GLU A 673 -2.65 18.15 33.29
N VAL A 674 -2.15 17.15 32.59
CA VAL A 674 -2.68 15.77 32.65
C VAL A 674 -1.66 14.82 33.27
N ALA A 675 -2.16 13.87 34.06
CA ALA A 675 -1.37 12.71 34.46
C ALA A 675 -1.24 11.75 33.27
N ARG A 676 -0.04 11.21 33.08
CA ARG A 676 0.30 10.49 31.85
C ARG A 676 1.45 9.50 32.03
N GLU A 677 1.51 8.55 31.12
CA GLU A 677 2.57 7.54 31.04
C GLU A 677 3.00 7.36 29.57
N PRO A 678 4.30 7.10 29.30
CA PRO A 678 4.78 6.92 27.93
C PRO A 678 4.16 5.66 27.29
N VAL A 679 3.86 5.75 26.00
CA VAL A 679 3.42 4.61 25.19
C VAL A 679 4.64 4.02 24.47
N ALA A 680 4.92 2.75 24.73
CA ALA A 680 5.95 2.03 24.00
C ALA A 680 5.58 1.87 22.52
N GLY A 681 6.56 2.07 21.65
CA GLY A 681 6.39 1.99 20.20
C GLY A 681 7.71 2.22 19.47
N ARG A 682 7.63 2.39 18.16
CA ARG A 682 8.78 2.71 17.32
C ARG A 682 8.46 3.81 16.33
N LEU A 683 9.49 4.51 15.89
CA LEU A 683 9.41 5.45 14.78
C LEU A 683 9.86 4.81 13.47
N GLU A 684 9.12 5.10 12.40
CA GLU A 684 9.58 4.94 11.02
C GLU A 684 9.63 6.32 10.40
N ILE A 685 10.79 6.72 9.87
CA ILE A 685 11.04 8.08 9.40
C ILE A 685 11.53 8.03 7.95
N THR A 686 10.96 8.91 7.13
CA THR A 686 11.43 9.23 5.78
C THR A 686 11.74 10.71 5.71
N ALA A 687 12.27 11.20 4.59
CA ALA A 687 12.67 12.60 4.44
C ALA A 687 11.57 13.61 4.84
N ARG A 688 10.28 13.34 4.58
CA ARG A 688 9.18 14.27 4.90
C ARG A 688 8.01 13.64 5.66
N LYS A 689 8.16 12.43 6.19
CA LYS A 689 7.10 11.77 6.96
C LYS A 689 7.67 11.01 8.15
N LEU A 690 6.91 11.01 9.23
CA LEU A 690 7.14 10.13 10.37
C LEU A 690 5.89 9.29 10.62
N TRP A 691 6.08 8.05 11.04
CA TRP A 691 5.05 7.19 11.60
C TRP A 691 5.46 6.72 12.98
N PHE A 692 4.52 6.70 13.92
CA PHE A 692 4.69 6.02 15.20
C PHE A 692 3.76 4.81 15.26
N TYR A 693 4.37 3.63 15.36
CA TYR A 693 3.67 2.37 15.55
C TYR A 693 3.71 1.99 17.03
N PRO A 694 2.55 1.90 17.72
CA PRO A 694 2.53 1.46 19.10
C PRO A 694 2.87 -0.04 19.19
N GLU A 695 3.43 -0.48 20.31
CA GLU A 695 3.65 -1.92 20.56
C GLU A 695 2.34 -2.68 20.79
N GLN A 696 1.34 -2.00 21.35
CA GLN A 696 0.00 -2.51 21.64
C GLN A 696 -1.06 -1.72 20.87
N PRO A 697 -2.19 -2.34 20.48
CA PRO A 697 -3.30 -1.61 19.87
C PRO A 697 -3.81 -0.53 20.82
N TRP A 698 -4.30 0.57 20.25
CA TRP A 698 -4.92 1.64 21.06
C TRP A 698 -6.13 1.09 21.83
N GLU A 699 -6.18 1.35 23.14
CA GLU A 699 -7.30 0.90 23.98
C GLU A 699 -8.55 1.72 23.65
N GLN A 700 -9.63 1.04 23.27
CA GLN A 700 -10.87 1.70 22.87
C GLN A 700 -11.42 2.60 24.00
N GLY A 701 -11.63 3.87 23.68
CA GLY A 701 -12.13 4.89 24.61
C GLY A 701 -11.07 5.52 25.50
N ALA A 702 -9.86 4.94 25.62
CA ALA A 702 -8.76 5.56 26.34
C ALA A 702 -8.26 6.82 25.61
N ARG A 703 -7.76 7.80 26.37
CA ARG A 703 -7.21 9.06 25.84
C ARG A 703 -5.70 8.98 25.74
N TYR A 704 -5.17 9.56 24.68
CA TYR A 704 -3.76 9.60 24.37
C TYR A 704 -3.40 11.00 23.88
N ARG A 705 -2.09 11.29 23.87
CA ARG A 705 -1.55 12.48 23.23
C ARG A 705 -0.20 12.19 22.60
N TYR A 706 0.16 13.01 21.62
CA TYR A 706 1.53 13.06 21.11
C TYR A 706 1.99 14.51 20.97
N THR A 707 3.28 14.74 21.15
CA THR A 707 3.89 16.08 21.12
C THR A 707 5.05 16.11 20.14
N LEU A 708 5.05 17.14 19.28
CA LEU A 708 6.16 17.50 18.41
C LEU A 708 6.88 18.69 19.05
N SER A 709 8.14 18.50 19.39
CA SER A 709 8.94 19.53 20.06
C SER A 709 9.46 20.54 19.06
N SER A 710 9.38 21.81 19.44
CA SER A 710 9.89 22.92 18.64
C SER A 710 10.56 23.98 19.53
N GLU A 711 11.25 24.92 18.91
CA GLU A 711 11.92 26.02 19.58
C GLU A 711 11.76 27.29 18.76
N ALA A 712 11.17 28.34 19.36
CA ALA A 712 11.01 29.67 18.79
C ALA A 712 12.34 30.47 18.78
N SER A 713 13.33 30.04 17.98
CA SER A 713 14.67 30.60 17.84
C SER A 713 15.16 30.54 16.38
N GLU A 714 15.78 31.63 15.88
CA GLU A 714 16.50 31.65 14.58
C GLU A 714 17.77 30.76 14.57
N SER A 715 18.15 30.20 15.72
CA SER A 715 19.26 29.27 15.87
C SER A 715 18.87 28.21 16.90
N PRO A 716 17.96 27.28 16.55
CA PRO A 716 17.42 26.30 17.47
C PRO A 716 18.46 25.22 17.81
N ASP A 717 18.28 24.59 18.96
CA ASP A 717 19.02 23.40 19.34
C ASP A 717 18.27 22.15 18.83
N CYS A 718 18.77 21.54 17.74
CA CYS A 718 18.17 20.33 17.16
C CYS A 718 18.35 19.06 18.02
N ASP A 719 19.06 19.17 19.16
CA ASP A 719 19.01 18.18 20.23
C ASP A 719 17.76 18.34 21.12
N LEU A 720 17.02 19.44 21.01
CA LEU A 720 15.80 19.72 21.78
C LEU A 720 14.55 19.94 20.91
N ALA A 721 14.73 20.23 19.61
CA ALA A 721 13.64 20.47 18.67
C ALA A 721 13.72 19.55 17.44
N ILE A 722 12.56 19.34 16.80
CA ILE A 722 12.49 18.70 15.48
C ILE A 722 12.93 19.73 14.41
N CYS A 723 13.94 19.38 13.61
CA CYS A 723 14.57 20.28 12.65
C CYS A 723 14.52 19.78 11.19
N SER A 724 14.53 20.73 10.25
CA SER A 724 14.82 20.45 8.84
C SER A 724 16.29 20.09 8.62
N VAL A 725 16.61 19.53 7.46
CA VAL A 725 18.01 19.33 7.03
C VAL A 725 18.80 20.64 6.90
N ALA A 726 18.11 21.79 6.82
CA ALA A 726 18.70 23.12 6.83
C ALA A 726 18.89 23.69 8.25
N GLY A 727 18.58 22.91 9.30
CA GLY A 727 18.78 23.29 10.71
C GLY A 727 17.70 24.22 11.27
N GLN A 728 16.53 24.28 10.65
CA GLN A 728 15.41 25.13 11.10
C GLN A 728 14.40 24.33 11.91
N ALA A 729 13.98 24.86 13.06
CA ALA A 729 12.98 24.22 13.92
C ALA A 729 11.59 24.26 13.29
N LEU A 730 10.78 23.25 13.60
CA LEU A 730 9.41 23.09 13.14
C LEU A 730 8.52 24.29 13.50
N GLU A 731 7.95 24.98 12.53
CA GLU A 731 6.92 25.98 12.78
C GLU A 731 5.60 25.28 13.14
N THR A 732 5.05 25.64 14.29
CA THR A 732 3.88 25.01 14.92
C THR A 732 2.75 26.01 15.19
N ASP A 733 3.03 27.31 15.10
CA ASP A 733 2.08 28.41 15.27
C ASP A 733 2.01 29.27 14.01
N ALA A 734 1.52 28.68 12.92
CA ALA A 734 1.44 29.35 11.63
C ALA A 734 0.57 30.64 11.65
N LEU A 735 -0.31 30.81 12.65
CA LEU A 735 -1.14 32.01 12.78
C LEU A 735 -0.39 33.18 13.40
N ALA A 736 0.80 32.96 13.98
CA ALA A 736 1.69 34.02 14.43
C ALA A 736 2.54 34.63 13.29
N GLY A 737 2.47 34.03 12.08
CA GLY A 737 3.32 34.35 10.92
C GLY A 737 4.28 33.20 10.60
N LEU A 738 4.66 33.05 9.33
CA LEU A 738 5.61 32.01 8.91
C LEU A 738 7.04 32.51 9.11
N SER A 739 7.61 32.18 10.27
CA SER A 739 8.93 32.65 10.71
C SER A 739 10.09 31.77 10.21
N GLN A 740 11.33 32.24 10.40
CA GLN A 740 12.56 31.42 10.34
C GLN A 740 12.97 30.92 11.73
N SER A 741 12.03 30.88 12.68
CA SER A 741 12.36 30.63 14.07
C SER A 741 11.60 29.48 14.71
N GLY A 742 10.71 28.76 14.03
CA GLY A 742 9.88 27.72 14.66
C GLY A 742 8.90 28.28 15.70
N GLY A 743 8.21 27.38 16.42
CA GLY A 743 7.14 27.73 17.36
C GLY A 743 7.23 27.00 18.71
N PRO A 744 6.17 27.04 19.54
CA PRO A 744 6.09 26.25 20.77
C PRO A 744 5.79 24.77 20.49
N ASP A 745 5.93 23.89 21.49
CA ASP A 745 5.60 22.47 21.33
C ASP A 745 4.13 22.26 20.91
N MET A 746 3.92 21.48 19.84
CA MET A 746 2.59 21.14 19.35
C MET A 746 2.13 19.81 19.97
N THR A 747 1.10 19.87 20.83
CA THR A 747 0.51 18.68 21.45
C THR A 747 -0.87 18.40 20.89
N ILE A 748 -1.11 17.13 20.51
CA ILE A 748 -2.38 16.69 19.92
C ILE A 748 -2.97 15.56 20.77
N TYR A 749 -4.21 15.75 21.24
CA TYR A 749 -4.97 14.73 21.98
C TYR A 749 -5.90 13.93 21.05
N PHE A 750 -6.03 12.64 21.32
CA PHE A 750 -6.92 11.73 20.59
C PHE A 750 -7.43 10.59 21.48
N ARG A 751 -8.38 9.81 20.98
CA ARG A 751 -8.89 8.60 21.63
C ARG A 751 -8.54 7.34 20.86
N GLY A 752 -8.35 6.22 21.56
CA GLY A 752 -8.34 4.91 20.92
C GLY A 752 -9.74 4.55 20.40
N GLY A 753 -9.82 4.15 19.14
CA GLY A 753 -11.05 3.71 18.47
C GLY A 753 -11.06 2.20 18.23
N ALA A 754 -12.19 1.67 17.78
CA ALA A 754 -12.25 0.30 17.27
C ALA A 754 -11.36 0.13 16.02
N PRO A 755 -10.90 -1.10 15.69
CA PRO A 755 -10.23 -1.35 14.42
C PRO A 755 -11.11 -0.89 13.24
N SER A 756 -10.48 -0.31 12.21
CA SER A 756 -11.17 0.11 10.98
C SER A 756 -10.71 -0.72 9.79
N ASP A 757 -11.65 -1.03 8.89
CA ASP A 757 -11.42 -1.61 7.57
C ASP A 757 -11.41 -0.56 6.44
N THR A 758 -11.64 0.74 6.75
CA THR A 758 -11.50 1.83 5.75
C THR A 758 -10.05 1.96 5.30
N VAL A 759 -9.83 2.59 4.14
CA VAL A 759 -8.49 2.78 3.58
C VAL A 759 -8.03 4.22 3.76
N LEU A 760 -6.98 4.42 4.56
CA LEU A 760 -6.34 5.72 4.72
C LEU A 760 -5.48 6.02 3.49
N LEU A 761 -5.85 7.05 2.73
CA LEU A 761 -5.13 7.54 1.57
C LEU A 761 -4.52 8.92 1.88
N PRO A 762 -3.21 8.98 2.18
CA PRO A 762 -2.49 10.24 2.34
C PRO A 762 -2.12 10.84 0.99
N LEU A 763 -2.55 12.07 0.78
CA LEU A 763 -2.33 12.87 -0.41
C LEU A 763 -1.40 14.05 -0.10
N ARG A 764 -0.64 14.49 -1.09
CA ARG A 764 0.23 15.68 -0.99
C ARG A 764 0.06 16.57 -2.22
N ASN A 765 0.35 17.85 -2.09
CA ASN A 765 0.31 18.76 -3.24
C ASN A 765 1.34 18.38 -4.31
N LEU A 766 1.12 18.76 -5.56
CA LEU A 766 2.19 18.76 -6.56
C LEU A 766 3.21 19.88 -6.23
N PRO A 767 4.52 19.67 -6.43
CA PRO A 767 5.52 20.73 -6.36
C PRO A 767 5.26 21.69 -7.53
N VAL A 768 4.88 22.91 -7.21
CA VAL A 768 4.70 23.99 -8.19
C VAL A 768 5.74 25.07 -7.88
N ARG A 769 5.53 26.32 -8.29
CA ARG A 769 6.56 27.38 -8.16
C ARG A 769 7.11 27.61 -6.75
N ASP A 770 6.45 27.14 -5.69
CA ASP A 770 7.03 26.93 -4.36
C ASP A 770 7.50 25.46 -4.23
N VAL A 771 8.64 25.15 -4.85
CA VAL A 771 9.14 23.76 -5.01
C VAL A 771 9.55 23.16 -3.66
N ASN A 772 10.11 23.99 -2.78
CA ASN A 772 10.64 23.60 -1.47
C ASN A 772 9.68 23.88 -0.31
N ALA A 773 8.48 24.41 -0.57
CA ALA A 773 7.47 24.66 0.44
C ALA A 773 7.91 25.67 1.50
N ASP A 774 8.56 26.74 1.07
CA ASP A 774 9.09 27.83 1.90
C ASP A 774 8.26 29.12 1.84
N GLY A 775 7.13 29.10 1.11
CA GLY A 775 6.26 30.26 0.95
C GLY A 775 6.80 31.31 -0.04
N VAL A 776 7.86 30.98 -0.80
CA VAL A 776 8.46 31.86 -1.79
C VAL A 776 8.35 31.23 -3.18
N VAL A 777 7.97 32.06 -4.16
CA VAL A 777 7.99 31.68 -5.57
C VAL A 777 9.44 31.61 -6.04
N GLN A 778 9.89 30.43 -6.47
CA GLN A 778 11.25 30.13 -6.89
C GLN A 778 11.55 30.62 -8.32
N CYS A 779 11.17 31.86 -8.63
CA CYS A 779 11.27 32.49 -9.95
C CYS A 779 11.63 33.98 -9.87
N GLY A 780 12.61 34.41 -10.67
CA GLY A 780 12.85 35.83 -10.91
C GLY A 780 11.72 36.50 -11.71
N ILE A 781 11.61 37.82 -11.62
CA ILE A 781 10.65 38.63 -12.38
C ILE A 781 11.43 39.55 -13.33
N VAL A 782 11.08 39.52 -14.62
CA VAL A 782 11.63 40.41 -15.65
C VAL A 782 10.62 41.50 -15.99
N ASP A 783 11.10 42.73 -16.06
CA ASP A 783 10.36 43.89 -16.54
C ASP A 783 10.56 44.08 -18.05
N GLU A 784 9.47 44.07 -18.82
CA GLU A 784 9.45 44.53 -20.21
C GLU A 784 9.12 46.02 -20.26
N THR A 785 10.03 46.81 -20.83
CA THR A 785 9.89 48.27 -20.90
C THR A 785 9.58 48.75 -22.32
N ASP A 786 8.81 49.82 -22.43
CA ASP A 786 8.65 50.56 -23.68
C ASP A 786 9.92 51.34 -24.08
N SER A 787 9.86 52.08 -25.20
CA SER A 787 10.98 52.89 -25.68
C SER A 787 11.41 54.03 -24.75
N ASP A 788 10.56 54.40 -23.78
CA ASP A 788 10.81 55.46 -22.80
C ASP A 788 11.30 54.91 -21.45
N GLY A 789 11.47 53.58 -21.33
CA GLY A 789 11.95 52.91 -20.12
C GLY A 789 10.88 52.67 -19.06
N VAL A 790 9.59 52.78 -19.42
CA VAL A 790 8.47 52.49 -18.51
C VAL A 790 8.13 51.01 -18.59
N VAL A 791 7.90 50.36 -17.44
CA VAL A 791 7.50 48.94 -17.37
C VAL A 791 6.06 48.76 -17.86
N ILE A 792 5.90 48.15 -19.04
CA ILE A 792 4.59 47.87 -19.65
C ILE A 792 4.09 46.47 -19.34
N ARG A 793 5.00 45.52 -19.08
CA ARG A 793 4.64 44.14 -18.73
C ARG A 793 5.66 43.56 -17.74
N LYS A 794 5.20 42.72 -16.80
CA LYS A 794 6.05 41.91 -15.94
C LYS A 794 5.73 40.44 -16.12
N VAL A 795 6.77 39.63 -16.29
CA VAL A 795 6.68 38.16 -16.44
C VAL A 795 7.73 37.48 -15.59
N TYR A 796 7.57 36.19 -15.36
CA TYR A 796 8.63 35.40 -14.74
C TYR A 796 9.82 35.20 -15.70
N GLU A 797 11.02 35.04 -15.14
CA GLU A 797 12.22 34.67 -15.89
C GLU A 797 12.04 33.31 -16.62
N ARG A 798 12.75 33.12 -17.73
CA ARG A 798 12.57 31.95 -18.61
C ARG A 798 13.22 30.67 -18.08
N ASP A 799 14.11 30.78 -17.11
CA ASP A 799 14.82 29.69 -16.44
C ASP A 799 14.05 29.12 -15.23
N CYS A 800 12.80 29.54 -15.04
CA CYS A 800 11.86 28.90 -14.14
C CYS A 800 11.55 27.45 -14.53
N THR A 801 11.18 26.66 -13.52
CA THR A 801 10.74 25.26 -13.64
C THR A 801 9.43 25.09 -14.41
N GLU A 802 8.59 26.13 -14.45
CA GLU A 802 7.38 26.21 -15.29
C GLU A 802 7.56 27.20 -16.45
N PRO A 803 6.84 27.02 -17.58
CA PRO A 803 6.80 28.01 -18.64
C PRO A 803 6.50 29.42 -18.09
N PRO A 804 7.23 30.45 -18.54
CA PRO A 804 7.07 31.81 -18.03
C PRO A 804 5.75 32.45 -18.47
N GLU A 805 5.13 31.96 -19.55
CA GLU A 805 3.85 32.47 -20.07
C GLU A 805 2.68 31.65 -19.52
N VAL A 806 1.66 32.33 -19.01
CA VAL A 806 0.44 31.67 -18.53
C VAL A 806 -0.47 31.29 -19.70
N ALA A 807 -1.05 30.09 -19.64
CA ALA A 807 -2.07 29.67 -20.59
C ALA A 807 -3.33 30.56 -20.46
N LEU A 808 -3.98 30.84 -21.58
CA LEU A 808 -5.19 31.66 -21.62
C LEU A 808 -6.39 30.83 -22.09
N ASP A 809 -7.57 31.11 -21.55
CA ASP A 809 -8.82 30.57 -22.06
C ASP A 809 -9.26 31.24 -23.39
N ASP A 810 -10.34 30.75 -23.99
CA ASP A 810 -10.92 31.29 -25.23
C ASP A 810 -11.31 32.78 -25.13
N MET A 811 -11.46 33.29 -23.91
CA MET A 811 -11.79 34.69 -23.59
C MET A 811 -10.54 35.51 -23.25
N GLY A 812 -9.35 34.95 -23.40
CA GLY A 812 -8.07 35.60 -23.14
C GLY A 812 -7.78 35.81 -21.64
N GLN A 813 -8.46 35.08 -20.74
CA GLN A 813 -8.20 35.14 -19.31
C GLN A 813 -7.17 34.07 -18.89
N PRO A 814 -6.27 34.37 -17.93
CA PRO A 814 -5.28 33.40 -17.44
C PRO A 814 -5.94 32.17 -16.83
N LEU A 815 -5.61 30.97 -17.33
CA LEU A 815 -5.95 29.71 -16.68
C LEU A 815 -5.17 29.59 -15.37
N THR A 816 -5.80 29.00 -14.36
CA THR A 816 -5.17 28.81 -13.04
C THR A 816 -4.16 27.66 -13.12
N PRO A 817 -2.87 27.91 -12.83
CA PRO A 817 -1.86 26.85 -12.75
C PRO A 817 -2.24 25.79 -11.70
N PRO A 818 -1.68 24.57 -11.80
CA PRO A 818 -1.77 23.58 -10.72
C PRO A 818 -1.38 24.17 -9.37
N GLN A 819 -2.02 23.71 -8.30
CA GLN A 819 -1.74 24.12 -6.92
C GLN A 819 -1.66 25.65 -6.72
N ALA A 820 -2.53 26.40 -7.42
CA ALA A 820 -2.56 27.84 -7.36
C ALA A 820 -3.97 28.41 -7.22
N THR A 821 -4.05 29.63 -6.72
CA THR A 821 -5.27 30.43 -6.64
C THR A 821 -5.06 31.75 -7.38
N ARG A 822 -5.83 31.95 -8.45
CA ARG A 822 -5.98 33.21 -9.18
C ARG A 822 -6.79 34.18 -8.35
N VAL A 823 -6.19 35.31 -8.03
CA VAL A 823 -6.87 36.40 -7.32
C VAL A 823 -6.97 37.61 -8.23
N ILE A 824 -8.18 38.18 -8.32
CA ILE A 824 -8.43 39.40 -9.09
C ILE A 824 -9.08 40.47 -8.21
N SER A 825 -8.95 41.72 -8.60
CA SER A 825 -9.72 42.82 -8.00
C SER A 825 -11.00 43.04 -8.80
N ARG A 826 -12.15 43.16 -8.11
CA ARG A 826 -13.44 43.47 -8.77
C ARG A 826 -13.46 44.88 -9.32
N ASN A 827 -12.81 45.82 -8.63
CA ASN A 827 -12.69 47.21 -9.04
C ASN A 827 -11.22 47.60 -9.20
N ARG A 828 -10.74 47.59 -10.46
CA ARG A 828 -9.35 47.94 -10.80
C ARG A 828 -8.99 49.41 -10.50
N GLU A 829 -9.98 50.27 -10.24
CA GLU A 829 -9.75 51.66 -9.82
C GLU A 829 -9.39 51.78 -8.33
N GLU A 830 -9.69 50.76 -7.52
CA GLU A 830 -9.44 50.73 -6.08
C GLU A 830 -8.24 49.85 -5.71
N ALA A 831 -8.09 48.71 -6.39
CA ALA A 831 -6.94 47.81 -6.20
C ALA A 831 -6.56 47.06 -7.48
N ARG A 832 -5.27 46.73 -7.63
CA ARG A 832 -4.72 45.91 -8.73
C ARG A 832 -3.84 44.80 -8.15
N VAL A 833 -4.10 43.57 -8.57
CA VAL A 833 -3.33 42.39 -8.15
C VAL A 833 -2.12 42.19 -9.08
N GLY A 834 -0.97 41.86 -8.50
CA GLY A 834 0.27 41.51 -9.20
C GLY A 834 1.11 42.70 -9.66
N CYS A 835 0.49 43.72 -10.26
CA CYS A 835 1.21 44.87 -10.79
C CYS A 835 0.67 46.22 -10.36
N ASN A 836 1.62 47.12 -10.15
CA ASN A 836 1.35 48.50 -9.84
C ASN A 836 0.90 49.29 -11.07
N ARG A 837 0.30 50.45 -10.82
CA ARG A 837 -0.03 51.47 -11.80
C ARG A 837 1.09 52.52 -11.76
N ASP A 838 1.81 52.71 -12.86
CA ASP A 838 2.96 53.63 -12.90
C ASP A 838 2.61 54.94 -13.64
N ARG A 839 3.39 55.99 -13.39
CA ARG A 839 3.35 57.24 -14.16
C ARG A 839 4.71 57.94 -14.08
N LYS A 840 5.14 58.49 -15.22
CA LYS A 840 6.40 59.24 -15.34
C LYS A 840 6.54 60.40 -14.34
N ASP A 841 5.42 61.07 -14.06
CA ASP A 841 5.29 62.11 -13.04
C ASP A 841 3.81 62.29 -12.66
N ILE A 842 3.53 63.16 -11.68
CA ILE A 842 2.16 63.40 -11.19
C ILE A 842 1.19 64.01 -12.21
N PHE A 843 1.68 64.49 -13.35
CA PHE A 843 0.89 65.13 -14.41
C PHE A 843 0.69 64.24 -15.63
N SER A 844 1.38 63.09 -15.68
CA SER A 844 1.26 62.10 -16.74
C SER A 844 0.06 61.17 -16.49
N PRO A 845 -0.62 60.67 -17.55
CA PRO A 845 -1.63 59.64 -17.39
C PRO A 845 -1.01 58.39 -16.80
N TRP A 846 -1.82 57.64 -16.05
CA TRP A 846 -1.43 56.36 -15.50
C TRP A 846 -1.19 55.36 -16.63
N ILE A 847 -0.13 54.57 -16.50
CA ILE A 847 0.21 53.45 -17.37
C ILE A 847 -0.13 52.17 -16.60
N GLU A 848 -0.93 51.33 -17.23
CA GLU A 848 -1.35 50.06 -16.68
C GLU A 848 -0.36 48.97 -17.09
N THR A 849 0.58 48.65 -16.20
CA THR A 849 1.45 47.48 -16.39
C THR A 849 0.62 46.19 -16.40
N GLU A 850 0.86 45.32 -17.37
CA GLU A 850 0.23 44.00 -17.48
C GLU A 850 1.09 42.92 -16.80
N CYS A 851 0.47 42.06 -16.00
CA CYS A 851 1.11 40.84 -15.49
C CYS A 851 0.06 39.77 -15.21
N PRO A 852 -0.42 39.09 -16.26
CA PRO A 852 -1.32 37.97 -16.07
C PRO A 852 -0.70 36.85 -15.20
N GLU A 853 0.63 36.70 -15.20
CA GLU A 853 1.40 35.69 -14.47
C GLU A 853 1.55 35.97 -12.96
N LEU A 854 1.46 37.23 -12.54
CA LEU A 854 1.70 37.64 -11.14
C LEU A 854 0.41 37.74 -10.31
N LYS A 855 -0.65 37.04 -10.76
CA LYS A 855 -1.99 37.05 -10.11
C LYS A 855 -2.31 35.77 -9.36
N PHE A 856 -1.31 34.93 -9.15
CA PHE A 856 -1.47 33.62 -8.55
C PHE A 856 -0.79 33.55 -7.20
N ILE A 857 -1.46 32.89 -6.27
CA ILE A 857 -0.92 32.43 -5.00
C ILE A 857 -0.70 30.94 -5.13
N TYR A 858 0.50 30.43 -4.82
CA TYR A 858 0.78 29.00 -4.84
C TYR A 858 0.59 28.39 -3.45
N MET A 859 0.13 27.13 -3.40
CA MET A 859 -0.31 26.48 -2.16
C MET A 859 0.57 25.29 -1.78
N THR A 860 0.94 25.24 -0.51
CA THR A 860 1.69 24.17 0.14
C THR A 860 0.77 23.45 1.14
N GLY A 861 0.75 22.12 1.08
CA GLY A 861 -0.14 21.32 1.93
C GLY A 861 -0.09 19.82 1.67
N ALA A 862 -0.81 19.09 2.51
CA ALA A 862 -1.09 17.67 2.38
C ALA A 862 -2.50 17.39 2.92
N LEU A 863 -3.11 16.29 2.50
CA LEU A 863 -4.49 15.94 2.87
C LEU A 863 -4.56 14.44 3.20
N ASN A 864 -5.07 14.11 4.39
CA ASN A 864 -5.37 12.73 4.75
C ASN A 864 -6.83 12.44 4.44
N THR A 865 -7.11 11.30 3.79
CA THR A 865 -8.47 10.91 3.40
C THR A 865 -8.76 9.47 3.78
N GLU A 866 -10.04 9.14 4.02
CA GLU A 866 -10.53 7.78 4.22
C GLU A 866 -11.40 7.39 3.02
N VAL A 867 -11.02 6.34 2.30
CA VAL A 867 -11.91 5.65 1.37
C VAL A 867 -12.75 4.68 2.19
N VAL A 868 -14.08 4.86 2.16
CA VAL A 868 -15.02 4.07 2.96
C VAL A 868 -15.63 2.93 2.16
N GLY A 869 -15.82 3.12 0.85
CA GLY A 869 -16.52 2.21 -0.05
C GLY A 869 -17.72 2.88 -0.73
N PRO A 870 -18.64 2.12 -1.34
CA PRO A 870 -19.84 2.67 -1.98
C PRO A 870 -20.66 3.54 -1.02
N VAL A 871 -21.18 4.67 -1.52
CA VAL A 871 -22.10 5.55 -0.76
C VAL A 871 -23.35 4.78 -0.34
N ASP A 872 -23.88 3.99 -1.26
CA ASP A 872 -24.97 3.05 -1.04
C ASP A 872 -24.59 1.70 -1.68
N PRO A 873 -24.38 0.63 -0.89
CA PRO A 873 -24.09 -0.69 -1.42
C PRO A 873 -25.18 -1.24 -2.36
N ASP A 874 -26.42 -0.77 -2.22
CA ASP A 874 -27.56 -1.20 -3.03
C ASP A 874 -27.80 -0.31 -4.26
N ASP A 875 -27.19 0.89 -4.32
CA ASP A 875 -27.20 1.82 -5.47
C ASP A 875 -25.78 2.24 -5.88
N PRO A 876 -25.12 1.46 -6.75
CA PRO A 876 -23.79 1.75 -7.26
C PRO A 876 -23.66 3.13 -7.93
N SER A 877 -24.74 3.72 -8.44
CA SER A 877 -24.70 5.05 -9.08
C SER A 877 -24.47 6.19 -8.09
N ALA A 878 -24.60 5.92 -6.79
CA ALA A 878 -24.36 6.89 -5.73
C ALA A 878 -22.88 7.28 -5.57
N GLY A 879 -21.95 6.49 -6.11
CA GLY A 879 -20.50 6.76 -6.10
C GLY A 879 -19.78 6.16 -4.89
N VAL A 880 -18.51 6.55 -4.71
CA VAL A 880 -17.63 6.09 -3.62
C VAL A 880 -17.48 7.18 -2.56
N ARG A 881 -17.75 6.84 -1.31
CA ARG A 881 -17.68 7.76 -0.18
C ARG A 881 -16.24 7.97 0.28
N ILE A 882 -15.85 9.23 0.35
CA ILE A 882 -14.56 9.68 0.87
C ILE A 882 -14.79 10.58 2.10
N LEU A 883 -13.94 10.48 3.11
CA LEU A 883 -13.92 11.42 4.25
C LEU A 883 -12.57 12.11 4.34
N LEU A 884 -12.56 13.44 4.49
CA LEU A 884 -11.37 14.26 4.53
C LEU A 884 -11.07 14.63 5.98
N HIS A 885 -9.82 14.42 6.40
CA HIS A 885 -9.31 14.95 7.66
C HIS A 885 -8.99 16.43 7.49
N PRO A 886 -9.61 17.32 8.30
CA PRO A 886 -9.27 18.74 8.27
C PRO A 886 -7.79 18.97 8.57
N THR A 887 -7.19 19.88 7.82
CA THR A 887 -5.78 20.27 7.93
C THR A 887 -5.64 21.76 7.57
N LEU A 888 -4.41 22.26 7.51
CA LEU A 888 -4.09 23.59 7.00
C LEU A 888 -3.37 23.52 5.65
N LEU A 889 -3.54 24.57 4.85
CA LEU A 889 -2.73 24.89 3.68
C LEU A 889 -2.03 26.22 3.95
N THR A 890 -0.78 26.34 3.52
CA THR A 890 -0.06 27.61 3.51
C THR A 890 0.16 28.08 2.09
N THR A 891 0.44 29.36 1.92
CA THR A 891 0.57 29.92 0.58
C THR A 891 1.81 30.77 0.39
N THR A 892 2.14 31.06 -0.86
CA THR A 892 3.09 32.14 -1.19
C THR A 892 2.46 33.51 -0.98
N SER A 893 3.31 34.55 -0.93
CA SER A 893 2.87 35.94 -0.94
C SER A 893 2.32 36.36 -2.31
N LEU A 894 1.35 37.28 -2.29
CA LEU A 894 0.82 37.97 -3.46
C LEU A 894 0.94 39.47 -3.25
N THR A 895 1.34 40.21 -4.28
CA THR A 895 1.35 41.67 -4.20
C THR A 895 0.00 42.24 -4.61
N VAL A 896 -0.63 43.01 -3.72
CA VAL A 896 -1.79 43.85 -4.05
C VAL A 896 -1.36 45.31 -4.03
N ASN A 897 -1.72 46.08 -5.05
CA ASN A 897 -1.50 47.52 -5.11
C ASN A 897 -2.85 48.19 -4.87
N ALA A 898 -2.99 48.93 -3.77
CA ALA A 898 -4.26 49.51 -3.36
C ALA A 898 -4.18 51.04 -3.24
N LYS A 899 -5.30 51.70 -3.56
CA LYS A 899 -5.48 53.14 -3.39
C LYS A 899 -5.58 53.49 -1.90
N VAL A 900 -4.75 54.44 -1.45
CA VAL A 900 -4.75 54.91 -0.05
C VAL A 900 -5.35 56.31 0.02
N GLY A 901 -6.58 56.44 0.52
CA GLY A 901 -7.29 57.71 0.74
C GLY A 901 -7.74 58.47 -0.54
N THR A 902 -6.81 58.87 -1.41
CA THR A 902 -7.10 59.61 -2.67
C THR A 902 -6.48 58.93 -3.89
N ASP A 903 -6.97 59.22 -5.11
CA ASP A 903 -6.46 58.63 -6.37
C ASP A 903 -5.00 58.96 -6.70
N LEU A 904 -4.37 59.82 -5.91
CA LEU A 904 -3.01 60.29 -6.11
C LEU A 904 -1.95 59.37 -5.46
N THR A 905 -2.36 58.49 -4.54
CA THR A 905 -1.47 57.67 -3.71
C THR A 905 -1.89 56.21 -3.72
N TRP A 906 -0.99 55.35 -4.18
CA TRP A 906 -1.12 53.89 -4.20
C TRP A 906 -0.02 53.29 -3.35
N ALA A 907 -0.35 52.27 -2.56
CA ALA A 907 0.61 51.52 -1.77
C ALA A 907 0.67 50.08 -2.27
N GLU A 908 1.89 49.56 -2.32
CA GLU A 908 2.13 48.14 -2.49
C GLU A 908 1.93 47.46 -1.13
N THR A 909 1.05 46.47 -1.08
CA THR A 909 0.69 45.71 0.11
C THR A 909 0.85 44.22 -0.21
N PRO A 910 2.08 43.67 -0.05
CA PRO A 910 2.29 42.23 -0.09
C PRO A 910 1.43 41.53 0.96
N THR A 911 0.73 40.45 0.58
CA THR A 911 -0.10 39.69 1.52
C THR A 911 0.69 38.91 2.56
N GLY A 912 1.98 38.68 2.29
CA GLY A 912 2.73 37.65 2.98
C GLY A 912 2.15 36.25 2.68
N PRO A 913 2.78 35.19 3.19
CA PRO A 913 2.17 33.87 3.25
C PRO A 913 0.84 33.91 3.98
N GLN A 914 -0.15 33.20 3.44
CA GLN A 914 -1.48 33.08 4.05
C GLN A 914 -1.68 31.65 4.56
N VAL A 915 -2.56 31.50 5.55
CA VAL A 915 -2.93 30.22 6.14
C VAL A 915 -4.41 29.97 5.88
N ILE A 916 -4.73 28.83 5.27
CA ILE A 916 -6.09 28.37 5.04
C ILE A 916 -6.34 27.16 5.94
N ARG A 917 -7.28 27.27 6.89
CA ARG A 917 -7.61 26.20 7.84
C ARG A 917 -8.93 25.53 7.44
N MET A 918 -8.90 24.22 7.17
CA MET A 918 -10.12 23.45 6.94
C MET A 918 -10.90 23.25 8.24
N ARG A 919 -12.23 23.27 8.16
CA ARG A 919 -13.12 23.09 9.31
C ARG A 919 -13.72 21.69 9.28
N TYR A 920 -13.90 21.09 10.46
CA TYR A 920 -14.69 19.87 10.61
C TYR A 920 -16.12 20.07 10.06
N ALA A 921 -16.78 18.99 9.65
CA ALA A 921 -18.18 19.00 9.22
C ALA A 921 -19.13 18.87 10.42
N GLU A 922 -20.34 19.39 10.26
CA GLU A 922 -21.37 19.40 11.30
C GLU A 922 -21.97 18.00 11.56
N ASP A 923 -22.21 17.68 12.83
CA ASP A 923 -23.04 16.55 13.29
C ASP A 923 -24.54 16.81 13.08
N GLU A 924 -25.40 15.88 13.52
CA GLU A 924 -26.86 16.03 13.38
C GLU A 924 -27.41 17.18 14.25
N GLU A 925 -26.65 17.55 15.28
CA GLU A 925 -26.92 18.62 16.21
C GLU A 925 -26.31 19.97 15.77
N GLY A 926 -25.54 19.99 14.68
CA GLY A 926 -24.92 21.19 14.12
C GLY A 926 -23.54 21.54 14.70
N ASN A 927 -22.91 20.65 15.48
CA ASN A 927 -21.55 20.86 15.99
C ASN A 927 -20.52 20.29 15.01
N ARG A 928 -19.40 20.99 14.76
CA ARG A 928 -18.36 20.50 13.84
C ARG A 928 -17.47 19.41 14.44
N THR A 929 -18.00 18.20 14.51
CA THR A 929 -17.31 17.03 15.10
C THR A 929 -17.01 15.92 14.09
N ARG A 930 -17.46 16.06 12.83
CA ARG A 930 -17.31 15.03 11.78
C ARG A 930 -16.20 15.36 10.79
N LEU A 931 -15.63 14.33 10.16
CA LEU A 931 -14.76 14.49 8.99
C LEU A 931 -15.56 15.07 7.82
N ILE A 932 -14.89 15.80 6.92
CA ILE A 932 -15.54 16.46 5.78
C ILE A 932 -15.94 15.39 4.75
N PRO A 933 -17.22 15.27 4.37
CA PRO A 933 -17.64 14.27 3.39
C PRO A 933 -17.30 14.71 1.96
N GLY A 934 -16.96 13.73 1.13
CA GLY A 934 -16.86 13.87 -0.31
C GLY A 934 -17.27 12.59 -1.02
N VAL A 935 -17.41 12.66 -2.34
CA VAL A 935 -17.83 11.52 -3.16
C VAL A 935 -17.09 11.50 -4.49
N ILE A 936 -16.64 10.31 -4.91
CA ILE A 936 -16.17 10.08 -6.27
C ILE A 936 -17.34 9.53 -7.07
N ARG A 937 -17.67 10.16 -8.21
CA ARG A 937 -18.75 9.75 -9.11
C ARG A 937 -18.25 9.65 -10.55
N THR A 938 -19.02 9.01 -11.41
CA THR A 938 -18.81 9.07 -12.87
C THR A 938 -19.24 10.44 -13.38
N GLY A 939 -18.32 11.19 -13.97
CA GLY A 939 -18.57 12.47 -14.63
C GLY A 939 -19.37 12.33 -15.94
N GLU A 940 -19.75 13.47 -16.53
CA GLU A 940 -20.54 13.49 -17.79
C GLU A 940 -19.80 12.88 -18.99
N ASP A 941 -18.47 12.96 -18.98
CA ASP A 941 -17.55 12.37 -19.97
C ASP A 941 -17.17 10.92 -19.66
N GLY A 942 -17.64 10.38 -18.53
CA GLY A 942 -17.36 9.04 -18.03
C GLY A 942 -16.18 8.97 -17.05
N PHE A 943 -15.35 10.00 -16.94
CA PHE A 943 -14.17 9.97 -16.07
C PHE A 943 -14.57 10.12 -14.59
N PRO A 944 -13.82 9.53 -13.65
CA PRO A 944 -14.07 9.74 -12.23
C PRO A 944 -13.91 11.21 -11.82
N VAL A 945 -14.90 11.77 -11.14
CA VAL A 945 -14.89 13.14 -10.60
C VAL A 945 -15.05 13.08 -9.09
N PHE A 946 -14.17 13.77 -8.36
CA PHE A 946 -14.26 13.92 -6.92
C PHE A 946 -14.91 15.25 -6.54
N GLU A 947 -16.01 15.17 -5.78
CA GLU A 947 -16.82 16.31 -5.34
C GLU A 947 -16.83 16.42 -3.81
N THR A 948 -16.67 17.64 -3.27
CA THR A 948 -16.73 17.89 -1.82
C THR A 948 -16.99 19.37 -1.52
N ASP A 949 -17.68 19.62 -0.40
CA ASP A 949 -17.92 20.96 0.15
C ASP A 949 -16.99 21.20 1.36
N VAL A 950 -16.02 22.09 1.20
CA VAL A 950 -15.04 22.40 2.25
C VAL A 950 -15.27 23.80 2.80
N LYS A 951 -15.58 23.87 4.09
CA LYS A 951 -15.64 25.13 4.84
C LYS A 951 -14.24 25.44 5.39
N THR A 952 -13.72 26.63 5.13
CA THR A 952 -12.38 27.03 5.58
C THR A 952 -12.36 28.40 6.25
N TYR A 953 -11.27 28.68 6.95
CA TYR A 953 -10.88 30.02 7.38
C TYR A 953 -9.61 30.46 6.64
N LEU A 954 -9.57 31.72 6.23
CA LEU A 954 -8.40 32.39 5.67
C LEU A 954 -7.82 33.37 6.69
N ASP A 955 -6.52 33.25 6.93
CA ASP A 955 -5.72 34.10 7.80
C ASP A 955 -4.53 34.65 7.00
N ALA A 956 -4.28 35.96 7.08
CA ALA A 956 -3.13 36.61 6.46
C ALA A 956 -2.27 37.30 7.55
N PRO A 957 -1.56 36.53 8.40
CA PRO A 957 -0.82 37.08 9.54
C PRO A 957 0.34 37.99 9.12
N ASP A 958 0.94 37.72 7.96
CA ASP A 958 2.09 38.44 7.43
C ASP A 958 1.70 39.55 6.43
N LEU A 959 0.43 39.98 6.41
CA LEU A 959 -0.05 41.03 5.51
C LEU A 959 0.63 42.37 5.86
N ALA A 960 1.44 42.87 4.92
CA ALA A 960 2.07 44.16 5.05
C ALA A 960 1.04 45.27 4.79
N THR A 961 0.74 46.07 5.81
CA THR A 961 -0.25 47.14 5.74
C THR A 961 0.40 48.52 5.66
N PRO A 962 -0.21 49.50 4.95
CA PRO A 962 0.26 50.87 4.97
C PRO A 962 0.18 51.44 6.39
N LEU A 963 1.29 51.99 6.90
CA LEU A 963 1.40 52.59 8.23
C LEU A 963 1.15 51.60 9.40
N ASP A 964 1.38 50.29 9.19
CA ASP A 964 1.19 49.22 10.19
C ASP A 964 -0.23 49.22 10.80
N LEU A 965 -1.22 49.55 9.97
CA LEU A 965 -2.62 49.58 10.37
C LEU A 965 -3.20 48.16 10.52
N PRO A 966 -4.17 47.94 11.42
CA PRO A 966 -4.84 46.67 11.54
C PRO A 966 -5.66 46.35 10.28
N HIS A 967 -5.86 45.05 10.01
CA HIS A 967 -6.64 44.58 8.88
C HIS A 967 -7.66 43.52 9.30
N ASN A 968 -8.64 43.27 8.43
CA ASN A 968 -9.73 42.35 8.69
C ASN A 968 -9.47 40.89 8.25
N LEU A 969 -8.32 40.59 7.64
CA LEU A 969 -7.97 39.25 7.13
C LEU A 969 -7.49 38.27 8.23
N HIS A 970 -8.33 38.05 9.23
CA HIS A 970 -8.15 37.03 10.25
C HIS A 970 -9.44 36.21 10.40
N SER A 971 -9.29 34.88 10.37
CA SER A 971 -10.38 33.90 10.43
C SER A 971 -11.54 34.22 9.47
N VAL A 972 -11.21 34.63 8.23
CA VAL A 972 -12.25 34.98 7.24
C VAL A 972 -12.85 33.71 6.66
N PRO A 973 -14.17 33.47 6.79
CA PRO A 973 -14.78 32.24 6.29
C PRO A 973 -14.78 32.21 4.76
N LEU A 974 -14.40 31.06 4.20
CA LEU A 974 -14.54 30.75 2.77
C LEU A 974 -15.27 29.41 2.61
N ASP A 975 -16.16 29.37 1.62
CA ASP A 975 -17.00 28.21 1.32
C ASP A 975 -16.62 27.65 -0.05
N LEU A 976 -15.81 26.58 -0.05
CA LEU A 976 -15.26 26.00 -1.26
C LEU A 976 -16.08 24.78 -1.69
N ASP A 977 -16.92 24.97 -2.70
CA ASP A 977 -17.52 23.89 -3.49
C ASP A 977 -16.47 23.43 -4.51
N LEU A 978 -15.93 22.23 -4.31
CA LEU A 978 -14.79 21.69 -5.04
C LEU A 978 -15.20 20.48 -5.87
N ALA A 979 -14.87 20.52 -7.15
CA ALA A 979 -15.03 19.38 -8.05
C ALA A 979 -13.87 19.29 -9.05
N GLY A 980 -13.50 18.07 -9.43
CA GLY A 980 -12.57 17.83 -10.52
C GLY A 980 -12.16 16.37 -10.68
N GLU A 981 -11.38 16.09 -11.71
CA GLU A 981 -11.09 14.73 -12.17
C GLU A 981 -10.14 13.98 -11.23
N VAL A 982 -10.36 12.68 -11.12
CA VAL A 982 -9.44 11.71 -10.51
C VAL A 982 -8.87 10.83 -11.61
N ARG A 983 -7.55 10.88 -11.79
CA ARG A 983 -6.81 10.08 -12.76
C ARG A 983 -5.71 9.27 -12.09
N PHE A 984 -5.24 8.23 -12.76
CA PHE A 984 -4.13 7.40 -12.29
C PHE A 984 -2.98 7.50 -13.29
N LEU A 985 -1.75 7.54 -12.77
CA LEU A 985 -0.54 7.50 -13.58
C LEU A 985 -0.15 6.04 -13.87
N ASP A 986 0.75 5.82 -14.83
CA ASP A 986 1.27 4.49 -15.19
C ASP A 986 2.01 3.76 -14.05
N ASP A 987 2.29 4.46 -12.94
CA ASP A 987 2.86 3.91 -11.71
C ASP A 987 1.83 3.66 -10.60
N GLY A 988 0.55 3.77 -10.93
CA GLY A 988 -0.57 3.55 -10.02
C GLY A 988 -0.81 4.70 -9.04
N ARG A 989 -0.02 5.79 -9.05
CA ARG A 989 -0.33 6.96 -8.22
C ARG A 989 -1.59 7.65 -8.71
N GLN A 990 -2.44 8.03 -7.76
CA GLN A 990 -3.65 8.77 -8.01
C GLN A 990 -3.36 10.27 -8.01
N VAL A 991 -3.82 10.97 -9.05
CA VAL A 991 -3.84 12.42 -9.17
C VAL A 991 -5.28 12.89 -9.05
N ILE A 992 -5.52 13.87 -8.18
CA ILE A 992 -6.83 14.47 -7.97
C ILE A 992 -6.70 15.96 -8.26
N GLU A 993 -7.44 16.45 -9.24
CA GLU A 993 -7.57 17.87 -9.51
C GLU A 993 -8.89 18.37 -8.96
N GLN A 994 -8.88 19.55 -8.33
CA GLN A 994 -10.08 20.17 -7.81
C GLN A 994 -10.10 21.66 -8.11
N TYR A 995 -11.27 22.11 -8.56
CA TYR A 995 -11.53 23.50 -8.90
C TYR A 995 -12.70 24.03 -8.07
N ASN A 996 -12.63 25.30 -7.68
CA ASN A 996 -13.79 25.95 -7.07
C ASN A 996 -14.88 26.20 -8.12
N GLN A 997 -16.08 25.71 -7.86
CA GLN A 997 -17.19 25.82 -8.79
C GLN A 997 -17.83 27.21 -8.79
N VAL A 998 -17.73 27.92 -7.66
CA VAL A 998 -18.33 29.24 -7.45
C VAL A 998 -17.26 30.26 -7.05
N ALA A 999 -17.38 31.47 -7.58
CA ALA A 999 -16.49 32.58 -7.23
C ALA A 999 -16.64 32.98 -5.75
N GLN A 1000 -15.52 33.23 -5.08
CA GLN A 1000 -15.45 33.69 -3.69
C GLN A 1000 -15.06 35.17 -3.66
N THR A 1001 -15.78 35.99 -2.90
CA THR A 1001 -15.45 37.41 -2.72
C THR A 1001 -14.85 37.63 -1.34
N LEU A 1002 -13.73 38.34 -1.29
CA LEU A 1002 -13.02 38.69 -0.07
C LEU A 1002 -12.98 40.22 0.07
N ALA A 1003 -13.71 40.75 1.04
CA ALA A 1003 -13.64 42.17 1.38
C ALA A 1003 -12.38 42.43 2.22
N VAL A 1004 -11.50 43.30 1.73
CA VAL A 1004 -10.27 43.71 2.43
C VAL A 1004 -10.48 45.11 2.99
N ASP A 1005 -10.28 45.27 4.30
CA ASP A 1005 -10.26 46.55 5.02
C ASP A 1005 -8.96 46.66 5.80
N VAL A 1006 -8.25 47.77 5.60
CA VAL A 1006 -7.04 48.12 6.36
C VAL A 1006 -7.25 49.48 7.02
N GLY A 1007 -7.42 49.45 8.35
CA GLY A 1007 -7.57 50.62 9.21
C GLY A 1007 -8.69 51.59 8.81
N GLY A 1008 -9.69 51.14 8.03
CA GLY A 1008 -10.80 51.96 7.51
C GLY A 1008 -10.39 53.03 6.48
N ILE A 1009 -9.14 53.02 5.99
CA ILE A 1009 -8.62 53.99 5.02
C ILE A 1009 -8.30 53.38 3.65
N VAL A 1010 -8.20 52.05 3.58
CA VAL A 1010 -8.09 51.25 2.37
C VAL A 1010 -9.18 50.19 2.44
N ALA A 1011 -10.05 50.17 1.44
CA ALA A 1011 -11.12 49.17 1.33
C ALA A 1011 -11.29 48.78 -0.14
N PHE A 1012 -11.30 47.48 -0.43
CA PHE A 1012 -11.51 46.93 -1.76
C PHE A 1012 -11.95 45.46 -1.70
N ASP A 1013 -12.55 44.98 -2.78
CA ASP A 1013 -12.96 43.58 -2.91
C ASP A 1013 -11.99 42.81 -3.83
N LEU A 1014 -11.41 41.74 -3.28
CA LEU A 1014 -10.76 40.70 -4.05
C LEU A 1014 -11.77 39.60 -4.41
N GLU A 1015 -11.51 38.90 -5.50
CA GLU A 1015 -12.32 37.78 -5.95
C GLU A 1015 -11.42 36.62 -6.37
N ILE A 1016 -11.75 35.43 -5.90
CA ILE A 1016 -11.32 34.17 -6.49
C ILE A 1016 -12.42 33.79 -7.48
N PRO A 1017 -12.22 33.93 -8.80
CA PRO A 1017 -13.25 33.62 -9.77
C PRO A 1017 -13.58 32.12 -9.77
N ALA A 1018 -14.67 31.70 -10.42
CA ALA A 1018 -14.91 30.28 -10.68
C ALA A 1018 -13.73 29.68 -11.48
N ASN A 1019 -13.35 28.45 -11.15
CA ASN A 1019 -12.10 27.79 -11.60
C ASN A 1019 -10.83 28.60 -11.30
N GLY A 1020 -10.92 29.57 -10.39
CA GLY A 1020 -9.83 30.43 -9.95
C GLY A 1020 -8.92 29.76 -8.93
N LEU A 1021 -9.40 28.78 -8.18
CA LEU A 1021 -8.62 27.90 -7.32
C LEU A 1021 -8.46 26.56 -8.02
N HIS A 1022 -7.23 26.07 -8.08
CA HIS A 1022 -6.87 24.78 -8.64
C HIS A 1022 -5.96 24.05 -7.64
N LEU A 1023 -6.49 23.02 -7.00
CA LEU A 1023 -5.74 22.09 -6.15
C LEU A 1023 -5.43 20.83 -6.95
N SER A 1024 -4.21 20.34 -6.83
CA SER A 1024 -3.74 19.13 -7.51
C SER A 1024 -3.01 18.22 -6.53
N TYR A 1025 -3.67 17.19 -6.06
CA TYR A 1025 -3.15 16.24 -5.09
C TYR A 1025 -2.59 15.00 -5.77
N LEU A 1026 -1.55 14.42 -5.17
CA LEU A 1026 -0.92 13.20 -5.62
C LEU A 1026 -0.82 12.21 -4.45
N SER A 1027 -1.14 10.95 -4.69
CA SER A 1027 -0.92 9.87 -3.71
C SER A 1027 0.57 9.57 -3.52
N SER A 1028 0.88 8.84 -2.46
CA SER A 1028 2.25 8.34 -2.26
C SER A 1028 2.61 7.30 -3.34
N PRO A 1029 3.90 7.14 -3.69
CA PRO A 1029 4.35 6.04 -4.54
C PRO A 1029 3.83 4.69 -4.04
N VAL A 1030 3.29 3.87 -4.94
CA VAL A 1030 2.71 2.55 -4.62
C VAL A 1030 3.78 1.63 -4.03
N LYS A 1031 4.98 1.67 -4.61
CA LYS A 1031 6.17 0.97 -4.12
C LYS A 1031 7.02 1.92 -3.29
N SER A 1032 6.72 2.01 -1.99
CA SER A 1032 7.52 2.79 -1.05
C SER A 1032 8.59 1.92 -0.39
N MET A 1033 9.83 2.42 -0.34
CA MET A 1033 10.90 1.84 0.47
C MET A 1033 10.65 2.21 1.94
N ILE A 1034 10.58 1.23 2.85
CA ILE A 1034 10.49 1.51 4.29
C ILE A 1034 11.81 2.16 4.71
N GLY A 1035 11.73 3.34 5.34
CA GLY A 1035 12.91 4.08 5.82
C GLY A 1035 13.72 3.28 6.83
N VAL A 1036 15.02 3.14 6.56
CA VAL A 1036 16.00 2.29 7.26
C VAL A 1036 16.36 2.79 8.68
N ASN A 1037 15.76 3.88 9.16
CA ASN A 1037 16.02 4.43 10.50
C ASN A 1037 14.90 4.08 11.48
N SER A 1038 14.82 2.81 11.89
CA SER A 1038 13.98 2.40 13.03
C SER A 1038 14.70 2.72 14.35
N GLY A 1039 14.48 3.91 14.89
CA GLY A 1039 14.84 4.22 16.28
C GLY A 1039 13.77 3.68 17.23
N ARG A 1040 14.18 2.89 18.22
CA ARG A 1040 13.36 2.57 19.41
C ARG A 1040 13.58 3.61 20.49
#